data_AF-A0AAD3HET0-F1
#
_entry.id   AF-A0AAD3HET0-F1
#
_cell.length_a   1.000
_cell.length_b   1.000
_cell.length_c   1.000
_cell.angle_alpha   90.00
_cell.angle_beta   90.00
_cell.angle_gamma   90.00
#
_symmetry.space_group_name_H-M   'P 1'
#
loop_
_entity.id
_entity.type
_entity.pdbx_description
1 polymer ?
#
loop_
_entity_poly.entity_id
_entity_poly.type
_entity_poly.pdbx_seq_one_letter_code
_entity_poly.pdbx_strand_id
1 'polypeptide(L)'
;MKGVLFTAWLFSLGTISVDAHGWVEKVESIYGEGSSRIGMNSKSDSYLQRYFCPLSSLDECQPDPKHNIVLDEDSLRPCRADKVSNPKATVKPGTDLTLHWAGNGHVGNGQSDGTCVTVKVAPFEADPAMSSFSGIDGAECLDFWITAEDGSQQPQGTIKIPDTLAQGSYTLLWYWNFTEFWYSSCIDILVDEGLPTASPTKSELDDDIVQDYLHNGCADIADSTQFCQKYTTIPESYCMTEKDECGRSICYGVADFLFPCPLCPPGCPVPKAFYDDFSNGLDETKWLIAHKSWGGGKNGFTNGGVVAENVMADASAGTVTFKAHGNFYSGDVMGINKDLTRQTTGVRTGGAIATRQYLGAGSYEVKMKAAGKLGVCSAIWTFFYNDDEYYSGQPIQNHEIDIELPGRPGAAAVDINFSQALLNTWTGEIESLYETGYTTLPKAVDDGVFHIWRFDWHTDPNDRRVDFYLDGEYLRTMRNDNIPFYAGRLWLGAWFPHAWAGIPDFVEEEMVIDYVKFTPFNELYECPTESYPDFGWAPGTDFTLGQEHEICNSVPSSPVSSPVSSPISVPSSPVSSPISTPVSSPVSSPVSGPSPTDVTLYLEYGCKDLPAAFCQGYISGSYCKDWNEDSCGRSICQGDTHDSLNSCGSETSIYFSDGCNVFGDQMDAFCGSYNQGYCKSWQQDSCGRSICHGDDYSALDACEQGPIDPVEVYKNDGCASLPSTFCSGYNGNYCKDYKTDSCGRSVCHGDSFSSLNSC
;
A
#
# COMPACT_ATOMS: atom_id res chain seq x y z
N MET A 1 86.18 12.06 -10.75
CA MET A 1 85.02 12.53 -11.54
C MET A 1 83.95 12.96 -10.54
N LYS A 2 83.31 14.14 -10.70
CA LYS A 2 82.19 14.69 -9.85
C LYS A 2 82.50 14.77 -8.32
N GLY A 3 82.42 15.89 -7.59
CA GLY A 3 81.87 17.23 -7.85
C GLY A 3 80.42 17.35 -7.35
N VAL A 4 79.98 18.43 -6.66
CA VAL A 4 80.71 19.60 -6.13
C VAL A 4 79.84 20.41 -5.12
N LEU A 5 80.46 21.27 -4.29
CA LEU A 5 79.90 22.36 -3.43
C LEU A 5 78.90 22.08 -2.27
N PHE A 6 79.33 22.50 -1.08
CA PHE A 6 78.67 23.45 -0.13
C PHE A 6 77.22 23.91 -0.35
N THR A 7 76.45 23.96 0.74
CA THR A 7 76.18 25.25 1.44
C THR A 7 75.70 25.02 2.88
N ALA A 8 75.91 26.02 3.74
CA ALA A 8 75.26 26.12 5.05
C ALA A 8 74.43 27.41 5.07
N TRP A 9 73.21 27.34 5.59
CA TRP A 9 72.31 28.48 5.75
C TRP A 9 71.75 28.50 7.17
N LEU A 10 71.59 29.70 7.72
CA LEU A 10 70.98 29.90 9.03
C LEU A 10 69.48 29.59 8.91
N PHE A 11 68.97 28.73 9.80
CA PHE A 11 67.52 28.68 10.00
C PHE A 11 67.08 29.92 10.77
N SER A 12 66.13 30.64 10.20
CA SER A 12 65.38 31.67 10.93
C SER A 12 64.63 31.03 12.08
N LEU A 13 64.44 31.77 13.17
CA LEU A 13 63.38 31.47 14.13
C LEU A 13 62.05 31.65 13.39
N GLY A 14 61.49 30.54 12.91
CA GLY A 14 60.12 30.49 12.45
C GLY A 14 59.19 30.57 13.66
N THR A 15 58.23 31.48 13.64
CA THR A 15 57.06 31.41 14.52
C THR A 15 56.36 30.09 14.25
N ILE A 16 56.33 29.20 15.23
CA ILE A 16 55.55 27.97 15.17
C ILE A 16 54.09 28.37 15.15
N SER A 17 53.38 28.06 14.06
CA SER A 17 51.92 28.06 14.08
C SER A 17 51.49 26.93 15.02
N VAL A 18 50.64 27.25 15.98
CA VAL A 18 50.07 26.25 16.89
C VAL A 18 48.67 25.98 16.37
N ASP A 19 48.52 24.87 15.64
CA ASP A 19 47.32 24.60 14.85
C ASP A 19 46.33 23.71 15.64
N ALA A 20 45.16 24.29 15.92
CA ALA A 20 43.90 23.65 16.35
C ALA A 20 43.91 22.82 17.66
N HIS A 21 43.34 23.40 18.71
CA HIS A 21 42.79 22.70 19.89
C HIS A 21 41.27 22.68 19.79
N GLY A 22 40.61 21.57 20.11
CA GLY A 22 39.18 21.38 19.79
C GLY A 22 38.17 22.31 20.48
N TRP A 23 36.95 22.35 19.95
CA TRP A 23 35.77 23.06 20.49
C TRP A 23 34.51 22.44 19.87
N VAL A 24 33.33 22.52 20.52
CA VAL A 24 32.06 22.17 19.85
C VAL A 24 31.79 23.16 18.74
N GLU A 25 31.61 22.67 17.52
CA GLU A 25 31.22 23.46 16.35
C GLU A 25 29.70 23.64 16.33
N LYS A 26 29.01 22.50 16.29
CA LYS A 26 27.55 22.38 16.26
C LYS A 26 27.06 21.13 16.98
N VAL A 27 25.76 21.09 17.23
CA VAL A 27 25.02 19.87 17.57
C VAL A 27 23.92 19.64 16.52
N GLU A 28 23.69 18.39 16.17
CA GLU A 28 22.71 17.96 15.18
C GLU A 28 21.63 17.09 15.83
N SER A 29 20.38 17.41 15.51
CA SER A 29 19.20 16.62 15.86
C SER A 29 18.32 16.43 14.62
N ILE A 30 17.41 15.46 14.65
CA ILE A 30 16.38 15.29 13.61
C ILE A 30 15.42 16.50 13.48
N TYR A 31 15.47 17.44 14.43
CA TYR A 31 14.66 18.67 14.47
C TYR A 31 15.45 19.94 14.12
N GLY A 32 16.72 19.81 13.71
CA GLY A 32 17.58 20.92 13.27
C GLY A 32 18.91 21.05 14.01
N GLU A 33 19.79 21.89 13.47
CA GLU A 33 21.13 22.16 13.99
C GLU A 33 21.16 23.29 15.03
N GLY A 34 22.07 23.18 15.99
CA GLY A 34 22.45 24.25 16.91
C GLY A 34 23.91 24.64 16.70
N SER A 35 24.23 25.93 16.69
CA SER A 35 25.61 26.42 16.65
C SER A 35 26.15 26.70 18.04
N SER A 36 27.44 26.46 18.28
CA SER A 36 28.11 26.89 19.53
C SER A 36 27.90 28.38 19.81
N ARG A 37 27.81 28.76 21.09
CA ARG A 37 27.48 30.14 21.55
C ARG A 37 28.38 31.24 20.96
N ILE A 38 29.55 30.87 20.45
CA ILE A 38 30.58 31.78 19.92
C ILE A 38 30.58 31.81 18.38
N GLY A 39 30.05 30.76 17.74
CA GLY A 39 29.96 30.61 16.29
C GLY A 39 31.31 30.38 15.58
N MET A 40 31.25 29.82 14.36
CA MET A 40 32.40 29.42 13.55
C MET A 40 33.20 30.60 12.92
N ASN A 41 32.85 31.85 13.24
CA ASN A 41 33.35 33.04 12.54
C ASN A 41 34.71 33.57 13.05
N SER A 42 35.34 32.92 14.02
CA SER A 42 36.64 33.34 14.58
C SER A 42 37.75 32.35 14.21
N LYS A 43 38.94 32.87 13.88
CA LYS A 43 40.11 32.08 13.46
C LYS A 43 41.15 31.92 14.57
N SER A 44 40.71 31.75 15.81
CA SER A 44 41.61 31.49 16.94
C SER A 44 40.91 30.67 18.02
N ASP A 45 41.50 29.53 18.35
CA ASP A 45 41.03 28.58 19.36
C ASP A 45 40.79 29.29 20.70
N SER A 46 41.71 30.19 21.09
CA SER A 46 41.64 30.99 22.32
C SER A 46 40.40 31.89 22.45
N TYR A 47 39.64 32.05 21.37
CA TYR A 47 38.33 32.70 21.32
C TYR A 47 37.17 31.69 21.37
N LEU A 48 37.30 30.53 20.70
CA LEU A 48 36.24 29.50 20.54
C LEU A 48 36.10 28.54 21.74
N GLN A 49 37.19 28.26 22.44
CA GLN A 49 37.21 27.53 23.71
C GLN A 49 37.64 28.46 24.87
N ARG A 50 37.46 28.03 26.13
CA ARG A 50 37.94 28.75 27.33
C ARG A 50 38.81 27.84 28.19
N TYR A 51 39.88 28.39 28.80
CA TYR A 51 40.52 27.76 29.95
C TYR A 51 39.59 27.83 31.17
N PHE A 52 39.38 26.67 31.78
CA PHE A 52 38.32 26.45 32.77
C PHE A 52 38.88 25.69 33.99
N CYS A 53 38.17 25.74 35.12
CA CYS A 53 38.45 24.93 36.29
C CYS A 53 37.17 24.23 36.79
N PRO A 54 37.03 22.90 36.64
CA PRO A 54 35.90 22.13 37.17
C PRO A 54 36.04 21.76 38.66
N LEU A 55 37.15 22.11 39.31
CA LEU A 55 37.49 21.71 40.67
C LEU A 55 37.08 22.76 41.72
N SER A 56 37.26 22.43 43.01
CA SER A 56 36.77 23.25 44.12
C SER A 56 37.49 24.60 44.30
N SER A 57 38.69 24.76 43.75
CA SER A 57 39.47 25.99 43.82
C SER A 57 40.40 26.13 42.61
N LEU A 58 40.73 27.37 42.25
CA LEU A 58 41.61 27.67 41.11
C LEU A 58 43.01 27.05 41.26
N ASP A 59 43.53 27.00 42.48
CA ASP A 59 44.87 26.45 42.79
C ASP A 59 44.97 24.96 42.45
N GLU A 60 43.87 24.22 42.44
CA GLU A 60 43.82 22.81 41.99
C GLU A 60 43.89 22.66 40.46
N CYS A 61 43.64 23.75 39.72
CA CYS A 61 43.59 23.80 38.26
C CYS A 61 44.73 24.61 37.61
N GLN A 62 45.56 25.32 38.39
CA GLN A 62 46.64 26.15 37.81
C GLN A 62 47.65 25.25 37.07
N PRO A 63 47.89 25.48 35.77
CA PRO A 63 48.90 24.73 35.02
C PRO A 63 50.31 25.09 35.47
N ASP A 64 51.29 24.27 35.10
CA ASP A 64 52.70 24.58 35.38
C ASP A 64 53.10 25.93 34.76
N PRO A 65 53.75 26.84 35.52
CA PRO A 65 54.23 28.13 35.03
C PRO A 65 55.04 28.09 33.73
N LYS A 66 55.63 26.95 33.35
CA LYS A 66 56.26 26.73 32.03
C LYS A 66 55.36 27.08 30.83
N HIS A 67 54.04 27.04 31.03
CA HIS A 67 53.05 27.31 29.98
C HIS A 67 52.59 28.76 29.87
N ASN A 68 52.97 29.65 30.81
CA ASN A 68 52.61 31.08 30.81
C ASN A 68 51.08 31.32 30.68
N ILE A 69 50.29 30.46 31.33
CA ILE A 69 48.83 30.58 31.48
C ILE A 69 48.56 30.77 32.98
N VAL A 70 47.61 31.65 33.31
CA VAL A 70 47.16 31.90 34.68
C VAL A 70 45.65 31.88 34.67
N LEU A 71 45.04 31.05 35.50
CA LEU A 71 43.58 31.02 35.69
C LEU A 71 43.18 32.05 36.76
N ASP A 72 42.06 32.72 36.56
CA ASP A 72 41.48 33.71 37.46
C ASP A 72 40.03 33.34 37.85
N GLU A 73 39.34 34.17 38.64
CA GLU A 73 37.95 33.92 39.07
C GLU A 73 37.00 33.70 37.87
N ASP A 74 37.34 34.31 36.72
CA ASP A 74 36.59 34.21 35.47
C ASP A 74 36.73 32.80 34.86
N SER A 75 37.84 32.08 35.09
CA SER A 75 38.00 30.66 34.73
C SER A 75 37.17 29.68 35.57
N LEU A 76 36.47 30.12 36.62
CA LEU A 76 35.43 29.31 37.29
C LEU A 76 34.09 29.30 36.52
N ARG A 77 33.98 30.11 35.45
CA ARG A 77 32.79 30.22 34.60
C ARG A 77 32.96 29.33 33.36
N PRO A 78 32.21 28.22 33.22
CA PRO A 78 32.40 27.26 32.13
C PRO A 78 32.03 27.82 30.76
N CYS A 79 31.13 28.79 30.70
CA CYS A 79 30.76 29.48 29.46
C CYS A 79 31.43 30.85 29.36
N ARG A 80 31.22 31.55 28.24
CA ARG A 80 31.48 32.99 28.13
C ARG A 80 30.17 33.75 28.30
N ALA A 81 30.17 34.76 29.16
CA ALA A 81 29.05 35.69 29.30
C ALA A 81 28.74 36.42 27.97
N ASP A 82 27.50 36.88 27.83
CA ASP A 82 26.98 37.62 26.67
C ASP A 82 27.18 36.89 25.31
N LYS A 83 27.21 35.55 25.34
CA LYS A 83 27.27 34.65 24.18
C LYS A 83 26.19 33.59 24.32
N VAL A 84 25.34 33.47 23.29
CA VAL A 84 24.18 32.58 23.23
C VAL A 84 24.14 31.93 21.85
N SER A 85 23.65 30.69 21.76
CA SER A 85 23.58 29.95 20.50
C SER A 85 22.52 30.53 19.56
N ASN A 86 22.88 30.66 18.29
CA ASN A 86 22.00 31.07 17.21
C ASN A 86 22.48 30.44 15.88
N PRO A 87 21.77 29.44 15.31
CA PRO A 87 20.57 28.80 15.85
C PRO A 87 20.84 28.01 17.15
N LYS A 88 19.77 27.71 17.89
CA LYS A 88 19.73 26.62 18.88
C LYS A 88 19.19 25.37 18.20
N ALA A 89 19.68 24.18 18.56
CA ALA A 89 18.99 22.95 18.18
C ALA A 89 17.71 22.81 18.99
N THR A 90 16.63 22.37 18.35
CA THR A 90 15.41 21.92 19.03
C THR A 90 15.55 20.43 19.31
N VAL A 91 15.10 19.93 20.47
CA VAL A 91 15.20 18.51 20.84
C VAL A 91 13.97 18.06 21.61
N LYS A 92 13.71 16.75 21.64
CA LYS A 92 12.70 16.14 22.51
C LYS A 92 13.39 15.35 23.64
N PRO A 93 12.81 15.24 24.85
CA PRO A 93 13.34 14.33 25.88
C PRO A 93 13.43 12.89 25.34
N GLY A 94 14.48 12.16 25.71
CA GLY A 94 14.76 10.79 25.26
C GLY A 94 15.34 10.64 23.85
N THR A 95 15.35 11.69 23.03
CA THR A 95 15.96 11.66 21.70
C THR A 95 17.48 11.81 21.75
N ASP A 96 18.16 11.31 20.71
CA ASP A 96 19.61 11.43 20.59
C ASP A 96 20.00 12.78 19.97
N LEU A 97 21.11 13.33 20.44
CA LEU A 97 21.73 14.55 19.94
C LEU A 97 23.19 14.25 19.62
N THR A 98 23.58 14.45 18.36
CA THR A 98 24.97 14.33 17.92
C THR A 98 25.68 15.65 18.20
N LEU A 99 26.90 15.58 18.76
CA LEU A 99 27.78 16.71 18.95
C LEU A 99 28.97 16.57 18.00
N HIS A 100 29.34 17.66 17.34
CA HIS A 100 30.49 17.72 16.43
C HIS A 100 31.49 18.75 16.98
N TRP A 101 32.75 18.37 17.07
CA TRP A 101 33.80 19.23 17.59
C TRP A 101 35.00 19.31 16.64
N ALA A 102 35.76 20.40 16.72
CA ALA A 102 37.00 20.51 15.96
C ALA A 102 38.03 19.48 16.48
N GLY A 103 38.64 18.75 15.55
CA GLY A 103 39.74 17.84 15.87
C GLY A 103 40.99 18.60 16.34
N ASN A 104 41.63 18.11 17.40
CA ASN A 104 42.91 18.63 17.86
C ASN A 104 44.01 18.28 16.83
N GLY A 105 44.70 19.28 16.28
CA GLY A 105 45.60 19.15 15.11
C GLY A 105 46.83 18.25 15.32
N HIS A 106 47.09 17.81 16.56
CA HIS A 106 48.19 16.91 16.93
C HIS A 106 47.96 15.42 16.60
N VAL A 107 47.29 15.12 15.47
CA VAL A 107 46.75 13.79 15.03
C VAL A 107 47.80 12.72 14.67
N GLY A 108 48.96 12.69 15.35
CA GLY A 108 50.03 11.72 15.07
C GLY A 108 51.04 11.45 16.20
N ASN A 109 50.90 12.11 17.36
CA ASN A 109 51.87 12.03 18.47
C ASN A 109 51.30 11.46 19.78
N GLY A 110 50.10 10.87 19.74
CA GLY A 110 49.48 10.23 20.91
C GLY A 110 49.06 11.19 22.05
N GLN A 111 48.92 12.49 21.76
CA GLN A 111 48.70 13.52 22.78
C GLN A 111 47.24 13.66 23.26
N SER A 112 46.28 12.98 22.62
CA SER A 112 44.88 12.92 23.06
C SER A 112 44.44 11.50 23.45
N ASP A 113 45.38 10.54 23.46
CA ASP A 113 45.10 9.11 23.66
C ASP A 113 44.67 8.87 25.11
N GLY A 114 43.41 8.48 25.31
CA GLY A 114 42.81 8.35 26.64
C GLY A 114 42.28 9.67 27.24
N THR A 115 42.22 10.76 26.46
CA THR A 115 41.36 11.90 26.81
C THR A 115 39.94 11.65 26.30
N CYS A 116 38.95 11.82 27.19
CA CYS A 116 37.53 11.73 26.88
C CYS A 116 36.83 13.02 27.30
N VAL A 117 35.62 13.23 26.78
CA VAL A 117 34.84 14.45 26.98
C VAL A 117 33.69 14.18 27.95
N THR A 118 33.49 15.09 28.89
CA THR A 118 32.29 15.14 29.71
C THR A 118 31.30 16.16 29.13
N VAL A 119 30.04 15.76 28.94
CA VAL A 119 28.93 16.66 28.60
C VAL A 119 27.96 16.75 29.79
N LYS A 120 27.44 17.95 30.03
CA LYS A 120 26.50 18.25 31.13
C LYS A 120 25.40 19.19 30.67
N VAL A 121 24.28 19.23 31.37
CA VAL A 121 23.15 20.14 31.09
C VAL A 121 22.82 21.02 32.29
N ALA A 122 22.43 22.26 32.02
CA ALA A 122 21.81 23.19 32.97
C ALA A 122 20.62 23.90 32.32
N PRO A 123 19.63 24.39 33.10
CA PRO A 123 18.68 25.39 32.62
C PRO A 123 19.40 26.60 32.01
N PHE A 124 18.83 27.23 30.98
CA PHE A 124 19.50 28.31 30.27
C PHE A 124 19.69 29.56 31.14
N GLU A 125 20.96 29.93 31.36
CA GLU A 125 21.39 31.25 31.83
C GLU A 125 22.38 31.88 30.84
N ALA A 126 22.45 33.21 30.78
CA ALA A 126 23.43 33.88 29.91
C ALA A 126 24.89 33.56 30.30
N ASP A 127 25.14 33.30 31.59
CA ASP A 127 26.42 32.85 32.13
C ASP A 127 26.16 31.90 33.33
N PRO A 128 26.03 30.58 33.09
CA PRO A 128 25.70 29.61 34.14
C PRO A 128 26.93 29.26 35.01
N ALA A 129 26.69 28.92 36.28
CA ALA A 129 27.74 28.45 37.19
C ALA A 129 28.05 26.95 36.97
N MET A 130 29.28 26.50 37.20
CA MET A 130 29.59 25.05 37.14
C MET A 130 28.72 24.21 38.08
N SER A 131 28.26 24.79 39.20
CA SER A 131 27.33 24.17 40.14
C SER A 131 25.88 24.06 39.68
N SER A 132 25.47 24.68 38.56
CA SER A 132 24.12 24.50 37.99
C SER A 132 24.04 23.34 36.98
N PHE A 133 25.16 22.70 36.65
CA PHE A 133 25.24 21.64 35.64
C PHE A 133 25.11 20.23 36.23
N SER A 134 24.03 19.53 35.88
CA SER A 134 23.87 18.09 36.14
C SER A 134 24.60 17.25 35.09
N GLY A 135 24.95 16.02 35.46
CA GLY A 135 25.39 15.01 34.49
C GLY A 135 24.29 14.66 33.47
N ILE A 136 24.71 14.00 32.39
CA ILE A 136 23.85 13.30 31.44
C ILE A 136 24.39 11.87 31.41
N ASP A 137 23.53 10.89 31.66
CA ASP A 137 23.93 9.49 31.81
C ASP A 137 24.60 8.98 30.53
N GLY A 138 25.79 8.39 30.65
CA GLY A 138 26.59 7.91 29.51
C GLY A 138 27.41 9.00 28.80
N ALA A 139 27.28 10.27 29.20
CA ALA A 139 28.08 11.38 28.68
C ALA A 139 29.18 11.85 29.66
N GLU A 140 29.56 11.02 30.63
CA GLU A 140 30.62 11.33 31.59
C GLU A 140 32.01 11.32 30.93
N CYS A 141 32.19 10.47 29.91
CA CYS A 141 33.47 10.18 29.26
C CYS A 141 33.22 9.65 27.84
N LEU A 142 32.80 10.52 26.91
CA LEU A 142 32.71 10.22 25.47
C LEU A 142 34.11 10.14 24.85
N ASP A 143 34.38 9.16 24.01
CA ASP A 143 35.64 9.09 23.25
C ASP A 143 35.83 10.36 22.40
N PHE A 144 37.03 10.97 22.45
CA PHE A 144 37.32 12.21 21.72
C PHE A 144 37.33 12.01 20.19
N TRP A 145 37.50 10.77 19.73
CA TRP A 145 37.42 10.36 18.33
C TRP A 145 36.61 9.07 18.22
N ILE A 146 35.63 9.02 17.33
CA ILE A 146 34.97 7.77 16.94
C ILE A 146 35.47 7.29 15.58
N THR A 147 35.42 5.98 15.35
CA THR A 147 35.71 5.39 14.04
C THR A 147 34.41 5.31 13.23
N ALA A 148 34.33 6.05 12.11
CA ALA A 148 33.20 5.96 11.18
C ALA A 148 33.28 4.69 10.32
N GLU A 149 32.20 4.39 9.58
CA GLU A 149 32.08 3.15 8.78
C GLU A 149 33.14 3.02 7.67
N ASP A 150 33.65 4.15 7.15
CA ASP A 150 34.75 4.20 6.18
C ASP A 150 36.15 4.02 6.82
N GLY A 151 36.21 3.89 8.15
CA GLY A 151 37.43 3.80 8.94
C GLY A 151 38.06 5.15 9.30
N SER A 152 37.45 6.28 8.90
CA SER A 152 37.93 7.61 9.29
C SER A 152 37.72 7.87 10.79
N GLN A 153 38.62 8.66 11.39
CA GLN A 153 38.47 9.13 12.78
C GLN A 153 37.73 10.46 12.77
N GLN A 154 36.54 10.49 13.37
CA GLN A 154 35.68 11.66 13.41
C GLN A 154 35.63 12.24 14.82
N PRO A 155 35.86 13.55 15.00
CA PRO A 155 35.69 14.26 16.27
C PRO A 155 34.20 14.56 16.50
N GLN A 156 33.42 13.51 16.71
CA GLN A 156 31.98 13.58 16.98
C GLN A 156 31.52 12.45 17.90
N GLY A 157 30.34 12.59 18.48
CA GLY A 157 29.78 11.62 19.43
C GLY A 157 28.35 11.99 19.80
N THR A 158 27.61 11.05 20.38
CA THR A 158 26.16 11.17 20.59
C THR A 158 25.80 11.05 22.06
N ILE A 159 24.87 11.88 22.53
CA ILE A 159 24.26 11.78 23.86
C ILE A 159 22.75 11.57 23.71
N LYS A 160 22.13 10.95 24.71
CA LYS A 160 20.67 10.96 24.85
C LYS A 160 20.24 12.15 25.71
N ILE A 161 19.26 12.93 25.25
CA ILE A 161 18.67 14.01 26.04
C ILE A 161 17.87 13.40 27.21
N PRO A 162 18.09 13.81 28.48
CA PRO A 162 17.40 13.18 29.60
C PRO A 162 15.88 13.33 29.54
N ASP A 163 15.15 12.22 29.75
CA ASP A 163 13.69 12.13 29.74
C ASP A 163 13.01 13.09 30.74
N THR A 164 13.75 13.58 31.73
CA THR A 164 13.28 14.45 32.81
C THR A 164 13.39 15.95 32.51
N LEU A 165 13.88 16.36 31.35
CA LEU A 165 13.93 17.78 30.98
C LEU A 165 12.56 18.24 30.48
N ALA A 166 11.88 19.08 31.26
CA ALA A 166 10.64 19.73 30.84
C ALA A 166 10.89 20.77 29.73
N GLN A 167 9.88 21.05 28.90
CA GLN A 167 9.91 22.05 27.82
C GLN A 167 10.56 23.38 28.25
N GLY A 168 11.57 23.85 27.52
CA GLY A 168 12.31 25.06 27.85
C GLY A 168 13.67 25.19 27.17
N SER A 169 14.34 26.34 27.36
CA SER A 169 15.74 26.52 26.93
C SER A 169 16.72 25.96 27.95
N TYR A 170 17.73 25.23 27.47
CA TYR A 170 18.82 24.69 28.27
C TYR A 170 20.18 25.06 27.66
N THR A 171 21.23 24.90 28.45
CA THR A 171 22.63 25.03 28.02
C THR A 171 23.33 23.70 28.27
N LEU A 172 23.98 23.18 27.24
CA LEU A 172 24.93 22.09 27.35
C LEU A 172 26.34 22.66 27.58
N LEU A 173 27.02 22.13 28.59
CA LEU A 173 28.45 22.35 28.85
C LEU A 173 29.21 21.15 28.30
N TRP A 174 30.20 21.44 27.47
CA TRP A 174 31.18 20.52 26.93
C TRP A 174 32.54 20.81 27.57
N TYR A 175 33.18 19.84 28.22
CA TYR A 175 34.52 20.03 28.78
C TYR A 175 35.36 18.75 28.81
N TRP A 176 36.68 18.90 28.73
CA TRP A 176 37.65 17.80 28.74
C TRP A 176 38.96 18.22 29.42
N ASN A 177 39.75 17.24 29.85
CA ASN A 177 41.11 17.44 30.36
C ASN A 177 42.12 17.18 29.24
N PHE A 178 43.12 18.05 29.13
CA PHE A 178 44.28 17.88 28.27
C PHE A 178 45.55 18.06 29.11
N THR A 179 46.03 16.94 29.66
CA THR A 179 47.19 16.77 30.56
C THR A 179 47.26 17.66 31.80
N GLU A 180 47.50 18.96 31.63
CA GLU A 180 47.64 19.96 32.70
C GLU A 180 46.55 21.05 32.64
N PHE A 181 45.61 20.96 31.70
CA PHE A 181 44.58 21.98 31.44
C PHE A 181 43.18 21.37 31.37
N TRP A 182 42.18 22.16 31.75
CA TRP A 182 40.78 21.90 31.37
C TRP A 182 40.30 22.96 30.40
N TYR A 183 39.60 22.51 29.37
CA TYR A 183 38.98 23.37 28.37
C TYR A 183 37.47 23.20 28.39
N SER A 184 36.74 24.28 28.11
CA SER A 184 35.28 24.26 28.00
C SER A 184 34.75 24.99 26.78
N SER A 185 33.57 24.56 26.34
CA SER A 185 32.69 25.26 25.41
C SER A 185 31.23 25.06 25.83
N CYS A 186 30.32 25.90 25.34
CA CYS A 186 28.90 25.84 25.69
C CYS A 186 28.02 26.07 24.47
N ILE A 187 26.88 25.38 24.44
CA ILE A 187 25.89 25.46 23.36
C ILE A 187 24.47 25.43 23.95
N ASP A 188 23.56 26.25 23.44
CA ASP A 188 22.17 26.27 23.92
C ASP A 188 21.23 25.48 23.02
N ILE A 189 20.31 24.77 23.66
CA ILE A 189 19.26 23.97 23.02
C ILE A 189 17.88 24.44 23.48
N LEU A 190 16.85 24.06 22.72
CA LEU A 190 15.44 24.21 23.07
C LEU A 190 14.84 22.80 23.21
N VAL A 191 14.48 22.41 24.42
CA VAL A 191 13.71 21.18 24.66
C VAL A 191 12.24 21.50 24.40
N ASP A 192 11.59 20.72 23.54
CA ASP A 192 10.18 20.83 23.24
C ASP A 192 9.52 19.44 23.20
N GLU A 193 8.47 19.28 24.02
CA GLU A 193 7.73 18.03 24.17
C GLU A 193 6.70 17.84 23.03
N GLY A 194 6.24 18.94 22.43
CA GLY A 194 5.20 18.97 21.41
C GLY A 194 5.67 18.71 19.97
N LEU A 195 6.94 18.34 19.77
CA LEU A 195 7.49 18.11 18.43
C LEU A 195 6.84 16.90 17.74
N PRO A 196 6.53 17.00 16.43
CA PRO A 196 6.14 15.89 15.58
C PRO A 196 7.06 14.68 15.76
N THR A 197 6.48 13.49 15.88
CA THR A 197 7.25 12.23 15.83
C THR A 197 7.21 11.70 14.41
N ALA A 198 8.36 11.25 13.88
CA ALA A 198 8.42 10.73 12.50
C ALA A 198 7.64 9.41 12.29
N SER A 199 7.05 8.87 13.36
CA SER A 199 6.14 7.71 13.37
C SER A 199 5.20 7.82 14.58
N PRO A 200 4.04 7.17 14.58
CA PRO A 200 3.15 7.08 15.74
C PRO A 200 3.80 6.34 16.91
N THR A 201 3.46 6.75 18.13
CA THR A 201 3.82 6.01 19.35
C THR A 201 3.00 4.72 19.46
N LYS A 202 3.43 3.76 20.30
CA LYS A 202 2.70 2.49 20.46
C LYS A 202 1.22 2.69 20.85
N SER A 203 0.90 3.69 21.66
CA SER A 203 -0.49 4.02 22.05
C SER A 203 -1.30 4.69 20.95
N GLU A 204 -0.65 5.21 19.90
CA GLU A 204 -1.31 5.73 18.70
C GLU A 204 -1.47 4.63 17.63
N LEU A 205 -0.81 3.47 17.77
CA LEU A 205 -1.11 2.30 16.93
C LEU A 205 -2.44 1.61 17.31
N ASP A 206 -3.12 2.11 18.35
CA ASP A 206 -4.47 1.72 18.77
C ASP A 206 -5.51 2.84 18.45
N ASP A 207 -5.12 3.89 17.71
CA ASP A 207 -5.98 5.01 17.27
C ASP A 207 -6.53 4.76 15.86
N ASP A 208 -7.84 4.91 15.68
CA ASP A 208 -8.56 4.52 14.47
C ASP A 208 -8.11 5.31 13.23
N ILE A 209 -7.79 6.61 13.38
CA ILE A 209 -7.31 7.47 12.28
C ILE A 209 -5.88 7.06 11.86
N VAL A 210 -5.06 6.62 12.82
CA VAL A 210 -3.73 6.06 12.54
C VAL A 210 -3.85 4.68 11.89
N GLN A 211 -4.84 3.85 12.25
CA GLN A 211 -5.13 2.61 11.51
C GLN A 211 -5.54 2.92 10.07
N ASP A 212 -6.41 3.91 9.86
CA ASP A 212 -6.86 4.34 8.54
C ASP A 212 -5.66 4.74 7.66
N TYR A 213 -4.73 5.56 8.18
CA TYR A 213 -3.50 5.88 7.44
C TYR A 213 -2.69 4.64 7.10
N LEU A 214 -2.37 3.81 8.10
CA LEU A 214 -1.51 2.61 7.97
C LEU A 214 -2.00 1.62 6.89
N HIS A 215 -3.32 1.46 6.77
CA HIS A 215 -3.94 0.50 5.86
C HIS A 215 -4.40 1.15 4.55
N ASN A 216 -5.15 2.25 4.62
CA ASN A 216 -5.85 2.83 3.48
C ASN A 216 -5.07 3.97 2.81
N GLY A 217 -4.29 4.74 3.57
CA GLY A 217 -3.59 5.96 3.15
C GLY A 217 -4.25 7.23 3.71
N CYS A 218 -3.75 8.41 3.33
CA CYS A 218 -4.27 9.68 3.87
C CYS A 218 -5.50 10.27 3.14
N ALA A 219 -5.98 9.64 2.06
CA ALA A 219 -7.00 10.23 1.18
C ALA A 219 -8.36 10.39 1.88
N ASP A 220 -8.77 9.36 2.61
CA ASP A 220 -10.10 9.25 3.20
C ASP A 220 -10.16 9.86 4.63
N ILE A 221 -9.00 10.26 5.17
CA ILE A 221 -8.86 10.85 6.51
C ILE A 221 -9.47 12.26 6.54
N ALA A 222 -10.43 12.47 7.44
CA ALA A 222 -10.96 13.78 7.76
C ALA A 222 -9.85 14.73 8.25
N ASP A 223 -9.78 15.93 7.66
CA ASP A 223 -8.69 16.90 7.88
C ASP A 223 -7.27 16.32 7.69
N SER A 224 -7.07 15.46 6.69
CA SER A 224 -5.79 14.77 6.39
C SER A 224 -4.56 15.67 6.33
N THR A 225 -4.69 16.95 5.95
CA THR A 225 -3.62 17.96 6.06
C THR A 225 -3.10 18.12 7.50
N GLN A 226 -3.99 18.20 8.49
CA GLN A 226 -3.62 18.28 9.91
C GLN A 226 -3.06 16.95 10.42
N PHE A 227 -3.56 15.81 9.92
CA PHE A 227 -2.97 14.49 10.22
C PHE A 227 -1.52 14.41 9.73
N CYS A 228 -1.24 14.76 8.47
CA CYS A 228 0.12 14.72 7.93
C CYS A 228 1.09 15.62 8.71
N GLN A 229 0.65 16.84 9.06
CA GLN A 229 1.44 17.80 9.86
C GLN A 229 1.76 17.32 11.29
N LYS A 230 1.02 16.32 11.82
CA LYS A 230 1.32 15.71 13.14
C LYS A 230 2.61 14.88 13.12
N TYR A 231 3.00 14.34 11.96
CA TYR A 231 4.07 13.34 11.84
C TYR A 231 5.30 13.82 11.03
N THR A 232 5.41 15.11 10.74
CA THR A 232 6.61 15.70 10.13
C THR A 232 6.90 17.12 10.62
N THR A 233 8.16 17.53 10.52
CA THR A 233 8.61 18.90 10.81
C THR A 233 8.29 19.90 9.70
N ILE A 234 7.78 19.46 8.54
CA ILE A 234 7.38 20.31 7.42
C ILE A 234 5.98 20.90 7.68
N PRO A 235 5.82 22.21 7.94
CA PRO A 235 4.53 22.79 8.28
C PRO A 235 3.59 22.90 7.07
N GLU A 236 4.11 22.90 5.85
CA GLU A 236 3.34 22.77 4.60
C GLU A 236 3.04 21.31 4.20
N SER A 237 3.15 20.33 5.12
CA SER A 237 2.75 18.95 4.86
C SER A 237 1.25 18.81 4.56
N TYR A 238 0.91 17.87 3.67
CA TYR A 238 -0.43 17.60 3.15
C TYR A 238 -0.52 16.17 2.60
N CYS A 239 -1.73 15.65 2.40
CA CYS A 239 -1.93 14.36 1.72
C CYS A 239 -1.66 14.50 0.22
N MET A 240 -0.75 13.71 -0.33
CA MET A 240 -0.32 13.80 -1.72
C MET A 240 -1.26 13.06 -2.67
N THR A 241 -1.28 13.50 -3.93
CA THR A 241 -1.89 12.76 -5.05
C THR A 241 -0.97 11.65 -5.57
N GLU A 242 0.30 11.65 -5.17
CA GLU A 242 1.23 10.54 -5.40
C GLU A 242 0.85 9.38 -4.46
N LYS A 243 1.00 8.16 -5.00
CA LYS A 243 0.68 6.91 -4.31
C LYS A 243 1.95 6.09 -4.11
N ASP A 244 1.95 5.24 -3.08
CA ASP A 244 2.96 4.20 -2.88
C ASP A 244 2.76 2.99 -3.80
N GLU A 245 3.58 1.95 -3.63
CA GLU A 245 3.51 0.69 -4.38
C GLU A 245 2.26 -0.18 -4.09
N CYS A 246 1.34 0.31 -3.24
CA CYS A 246 0.05 -0.30 -2.91
C CYS A 246 -1.15 0.55 -3.39
N GLY A 247 -0.89 1.65 -4.10
CA GLY A 247 -1.92 2.59 -4.50
C GLY A 247 -2.50 3.45 -3.37
N ARG A 248 -1.82 3.53 -2.21
CA ARG A 248 -2.21 4.37 -1.05
C ARG A 248 -1.61 5.76 -1.17
N SER A 249 -2.39 6.80 -0.85
CA SER A 249 -1.88 8.17 -0.81
C SER A 249 -1.00 8.41 0.42
N ILE A 250 0.10 9.12 0.21
CA ILE A 250 1.16 9.36 1.21
C ILE A 250 1.14 10.79 1.74
N CYS A 251 1.58 11.00 2.99
CA CYS A 251 1.73 12.34 3.57
C CYS A 251 3.06 13.00 3.17
N TYR A 252 3.03 14.22 2.63
CA TYR A 252 4.22 14.93 2.16
C TYR A 252 5.26 15.14 3.26
N GLY A 253 6.45 14.53 3.10
CA GLY A 253 7.57 14.69 4.02
C GLY A 253 7.42 14.01 5.38
N VAL A 254 6.38 13.20 5.57
CA VAL A 254 6.31 12.22 6.67
C VAL A 254 7.23 11.05 6.33
N ALA A 255 7.98 10.54 7.31
CA ALA A 255 8.78 9.33 7.08
C ALA A 255 7.82 8.14 6.94
N ASP A 256 8.02 7.30 5.93
CA ASP A 256 7.05 6.24 5.66
C ASP A 256 7.00 5.21 6.82
N PHE A 257 5.79 5.07 7.37
CA PHE A 257 5.45 4.09 8.40
C PHE A 257 4.22 3.25 8.00
N LEU A 258 3.77 3.33 6.75
CA LEU A 258 2.74 2.45 6.18
C LEU A 258 3.20 0.98 6.24
N PHE A 259 2.25 0.04 6.23
CA PHE A 259 2.61 -1.38 6.13
C PHE A 259 3.31 -1.66 4.79
N PRO A 260 4.46 -2.35 4.75
CA PRO A 260 5.20 -2.59 3.50
C PRO A 260 4.36 -3.27 2.43
N CYS A 261 4.47 -2.81 1.19
CA CYS A 261 3.78 -3.41 0.06
C CYS A 261 4.33 -4.82 -0.23
N PRO A 262 3.53 -5.90 -0.05
CA PRO A 262 4.02 -7.26 -0.20
C PRO A 262 4.15 -7.65 -1.67
N LEU A 263 5.08 -8.57 -1.95
CA LEU A 263 5.21 -9.16 -3.29
C LEU A 263 4.01 -10.07 -3.60
N CYS A 264 3.49 -9.96 -4.81
CA CYS A 264 2.33 -10.72 -5.31
C CYS A 264 2.58 -11.25 -6.73
N PRO A 265 1.98 -12.39 -7.12
CA PRO A 265 2.17 -12.92 -8.47
C PRO A 265 1.59 -11.99 -9.55
N PRO A 266 2.25 -11.88 -10.73
CA PRO A 266 1.75 -11.04 -11.80
C PRO A 266 0.33 -11.41 -12.24
N GLY A 267 -0.55 -10.42 -12.36
CA GLY A 267 -1.97 -10.61 -12.67
C GLY A 267 -2.90 -10.69 -11.46
N CYS A 268 -2.39 -10.87 -10.23
CA CYS A 268 -3.20 -10.73 -9.02
C CYS A 268 -3.49 -9.26 -8.70
N PRO A 269 -4.55 -8.96 -7.92
CA PRO A 269 -4.66 -7.68 -7.21
C PRO A 269 -3.47 -7.53 -6.23
N VAL A 270 -2.92 -6.32 -6.13
CA VAL A 270 -1.91 -6.00 -5.12
C VAL A 270 -2.51 -6.22 -3.71
N PRO A 271 -1.81 -6.90 -2.80
CA PRO A 271 -2.27 -7.15 -1.43
C PRO A 271 -2.16 -5.86 -0.60
N LYS A 272 -3.02 -4.89 -0.89
CA LYS A 272 -3.18 -3.68 -0.10
C LYS A 272 -3.73 -4.05 1.29
N ALA A 273 -3.16 -3.47 2.33
CA ALA A 273 -3.69 -3.52 3.70
C ALA A 273 -5.07 -2.86 3.76
N PHE A 274 -5.96 -3.35 4.62
CA PHE A 274 -7.36 -2.91 4.64
C PHE A 274 -7.81 -2.58 6.07
N TYR A 275 -8.55 -1.48 6.22
CA TYR A 275 -9.20 -1.10 7.48
C TYR A 275 -10.58 -0.46 7.24
N ASP A 276 -11.51 -0.74 8.14
CA ASP A 276 -12.81 -0.07 8.22
C ASP A 276 -13.34 -0.11 9.66
N ASP A 277 -13.68 1.05 10.21
CA ASP A 277 -14.32 1.26 11.52
C ASP A 277 -15.82 1.59 11.39
N PHE A 278 -16.34 1.63 10.15
CA PHE A 278 -17.70 2.01 9.80
C PHE A 278 -18.16 3.39 10.31
N SER A 279 -17.24 4.27 10.73
CA SER A 279 -17.54 5.65 11.18
C SER A 279 -18.12 6.52 10.06
N ASN A 280 -17.79 6.18 8.80
CA ASN A 280 -18.36 6.77 7.60
C ASN A 280 -19.57 5.99 7.05
N GLY A 281 -20.02 4.95 7.74
CA GLY A 281 -21.05 3.99 7.30
C GLY A 281 -20.45 2.79 6.57
N LEU A 282 -21.25 2.11 5.73
CA LEU A 282 -20.75 1.04 4.88
C LEU A 282 -20.35 1.62 3.51
N ASP A 283 -19.05 1.70 3.25
CA ASP A 283 -18.51 2.19 1.99
C ASP A 283 -18.76 1.21 0.83
N GLU A 284 -19.57 1.62 -0.14
CA GLU A 284 -19.90 0.82 -1.33
C GLU A 284 -18.70 0.55 -2.26
N THR A 285 -17.56 1.22 -2.07
CA THR A 285 -16.29 0.94 -2.78
C THR A 285 -15.42 -0.11 -2.06
N LYS A 286 -15.60 -0.29 -0.75
CA LYS A 286 -14.94 -1.34 0.06
C LYS A 286 -15.75 -2.63 0.13
N TRP A 287 -17.09 -2.54 0.18
CA TRP A 287 -17.98 -3.64 0.53
C TRP A 287 -19.03 -3.98 -0.53
N LEU A 288 -19.46 -5.25 -0.53
CA LEU A 288 -20.68 -5.75 -1.16
C LEU A 288 -21.67 -6.24 -0.10
N ILE A 289 -22.95 -5.94 -0.26
CA ILE A 289 -24.03 -6.45 0.59
C ILE A 289 -24.62 -7.73 -0.04
N ALA A 290 -24.74 -8.80 0.75
CA ALA A 290 -25.22 -10.09 0.28
C ALA A 290 -26.76 -10.18 0.20
N HIS A 291 -27.28 -10.84 -0.83
CA HIS A 291 -28.71 -11.04 -1.07
C HIS A 291 -28.92 -12.39 -1.77
N LYS A 292 -28.60 -13.50 -1.09
CA LYS A 292 -28.59 -14.87 -1.63
C LYS A 292 -28.84 -15.95 -0.57
N SER A 293 -29.06 -17.20 -1.01
CA SER A 293 -29.33 -18.34 -0.11
C SER A 293 -28.50 -19.57 -0.45
N TRP A 294 -27.85 -20.15 0.57
CA TRP A 294 -27.18 -21.46 0.52
C TRP A 294 -27.81 -22.44 1.52
N GLY A 295 -27.36 -23.71 1.56
CA GLY A 295 -27.79 -24.73 2.55
C GLY A 295 -29.27 -25.20 2.57
N GLY A 296 -30.20 -24.46 1.96
CA GLY A 296 -31.65 -24.72 2.03
C GLY A 296 -32.18 -25.85 1.13
N GLY A 297 -33.43 -26.26 1.40
CA GLY A 297 -34.22 -27.18 0.56
C GLY A 297 -33.94 -28.67 0.77
N LYS A 298 -32.74 -29.05 1.20
CA LYS A 298 -32.38 -30.44 1.52
C LYS A 298 -33.24 -30.95 2.69
N ASN A 299 -33.86 -32.12 2.51
CA ASN A 299 -34.74 -32.78 3.51
C ASN A 299 -35.90 -31.91 4.07
N GLY A 300 -36.32 -30.86 3.36
CA GLY A 300 -37.36 -29.94 3.83
C GLY A 300 -36.90 -28.88 4.84
N PHE A 301 -35.58 -28.68 5.01
CA PHE A 301 -35.06 -27.56 5.79
C PHE A 301 -35.28 -26.23 5.05
N THR A 302 -36.15 -25.38 5.58
CA THR A 302 -36.20 -23.95 5.23
C THR A 302 -34.94 -23.27 5.75
N ASN A 303 -34.18 -22.64 4.84
CA ASN A 303 -33.23 -21.57 5.12
C ASN A 303 -33.82 -20.31 4.47
N GLY A 304 -33.81 -19.18 5.18
CA GLY A 304 -34.27 -17.88 4.67
C GLY A 304 -33.21 -17.11 3.88
N GLY A 305 -31.97 -17.62 3.83
CA GLY A 305 -30.83 -16.98 3.18
C GLY A 305 -30.31 -15.77 3.96
N VAL A 306 -29.47 -14.96 3.32
CA VAL A 306 -29.10 -13.61 3.79
C VAL A 306 -29.69 -12.57 2.85
N VAL A 307 -30.18 -11.46 3.40
CA VAL A 307 -30.79 -10.37 2.62
C VAL A 307 -30.24 -9.01 3.04
N ALA A 308 -30.13 -8.12 2.05
CA ALA A 308 -29.63 -6.76 2.23
C ALA A 308 -30.39 -5.96 3.29
N GLU A 309 -31.70 -6.16 3.45
CA GLU A 309 -32.49 -5.43 4.46
C GLU A 309 -32.16 -5.80 5.91
N ASN A 310 -31.38 -6.86 6.12
CA ASN A 310 -30.87 -7.26 7.42
C ASN A 310 -29.46 -6.71 7.72
N VAL A 311 -28.88 -5.91 6.82
CA VAL A 311 -27.60 -5.21 7.04
C VAL A 311 -27.89 -3.73 7.35
N MET A 312 -27.34 -3.22 8.45
CA MET A 312 -27.53 -1.83 8.89
C MET A 312 -26.20 -1.25 9.35
N ALA A 313 -25.78 -0.12 8.81
CA ALA A 313 -24.63 0.64 9.32
C ALA A 313 -25.11 1.78 10.24
N ASP A 314 -24.40 2.01 11.35
CA ASP A 314 -24.55 3.19 12.19
C ASP A 314 -23.21 3.93 12.29
N ALA A 315 -23.05 4.88 11.36
CA ALA A 315 -21.91 5.81 11.30
C ALA A 315 -21.72 6.63 12.59
N SER A 316 -22.78 6.85 13.38
CA SER A 316 -22.66 7.58 14.66
C SER A 316 -22.18 6.71 15.81
N ALA A 317 -22.18 5.39 15.63
CA ALA A 317 -21.67 4.41 16.59
C ALA A 317 -20.37 3.73 16.15
N GLY A 318 -19.96 3.87 14.87
CA GLY A 318 -18.83 3.12 14.30
C GLY A 318 -19.12 1.61 14.25
N THR A 319 -20.28 1.22 13.70
CA THR A 319 -20.67 -0.20 13.66
C THR A 319 -21.49 -0.61 12.44
N VAL A 320 -21.43 -1.90 12.11
CA VAL A 320 -22.36 -2.59 11.22
C VAL A 320 -23.07 -3.71 11.97
N THR A 321 -24.40 -3.79 11.82
CA THR A 321 -25.27 -4.79 12.43
C THR A 321 -25.88 -5.71 11.39
N PHE A 322 -25.81 -7.03 11.63
CA PHE A 322 -26.51 -8.06 10.87
C PHE A 322 -27.66 -8.63 11.71
N LYS A 323 -28.89 -8.43 11.22
CA LYS A 323 -30.10 -9.01 11.83
C LYS A 323 -30.29 -10.47 11.43
N ALA A 324 -30.71 -11.26 12.40
CA ALA A 324 -31.04 -12.66 12.26
C ALA A 324 -32.48 -12.92 12.72
N HIS A 325 -33.30 -13.48 11.84
CA HIS A 325 -34.73 -13.74 12.07
C HIS A 325 -34.97 -15.20 12.42
N GLY A 326 -35.49 -15.51 13.61
CA GLY A 326 -35.66 -16.88 14.08
C GLY A 326 -36.94 -17.58 13.59
N ASN A 327 -37.23 -18.75 14.15
CA ASN A 327 -38.43 -19.56 13.89
C ASN A 327 -39.75 -18.81 14.23
N PHE A 328 -39.70 -17.77 15.07
CA PHE A 328 -40.87 -17.01 15.51
C PHE A 328 -40.97 -15.63 14.85
N TYR A 329 -40.13 -15.33 13.85
CA TYR A 329 -40.24 -14.09 13.08
C TYR A 329 -41.55 -14.04 12.28
N SER A 330 -42.22 -12.89 12.33
CA SER A 330 -43.46 -12.62 11.58
C SER A 330 -43.56 -11.17 11.11
N GLY A 331 -42.42 -10.51 10.88
CA GLY A 331 -42.34 -9.17 10.31
C GLY A 331 -42.34 -9.18 8.77
N ASP A 332 -42.14 -7.99 8.18
CA ASP A 332 -42.33 -7.78 6.74
C ASP A 332 -41.10 -8.13 5.87
N VAL A 333 -39.91 -8.31 6.46
CA VAL A 333 -38.72 -8.75 5.70
C VAL A 333 -38.85 -10.23 5.40
N MET A 334 -38.76 -10.60 4.12
CA MET A 334 -38.89 -11.98 3.66
C MET A 334 -37.53 -12.55 3.28
N GLY A 335 -37.36 -13.86 3.44
CA GLY A 335 -36.17 -14.57 2.98
C GLY A 335 -36.09 -14.67 1.46
N ILE A 336 -35.02 -15.30 0.99
CA ILE A 336 -34.71 -15.46 -0.44
C ILE A 336 -34.42 -16.92 -0.80
N ASN A 337 -34.79 -17.31 -2.01
CA ASN A 337 -34.53 -18.63 -2.59
C ASN A 337 -33.17 -18.66 -3.33
N LYS A 338 -32.74 -19.85 -3.77
CA LYS A 338 -31.52 -20.00 -4.59
C LYS A 338 -31.59 -19.31 -5.96
N ASP A 339 -32.79 -19.15 -6.51
CA ASP A 339 -33.07 -18.45 -7.78
C ASP A 339 -33.29 -16.93 -7.60
N LEU A 340 -32.87 -16.39 -6.45
CA LEU A 340 -33.06 -15.01 -6.00
C LEU A 340 -34.53 -14.55 -5.87
N THR A 341 -35.51 -15.45 -6.01
CA THR A 341 -36.92 -15.11 -5.75
C THR A 341 -37.19 -14.98 -4.25
N ARG A 342 -38.07 -14.06 -3.84
CA ARG A 342 -38.43 -13.86 -2.43
C ARG A 342 -39.34 -14.97 -1.92
N GLN A 343 -39.09 -15.40 -0.68
CA GLN A 343 -39.91 -16.36 0.04
C GLN A 343 -41.21 -15.72 0.54
N THR A 344 -42.14 -16.56 1.00
CA THR A 344 -43.40 -16.14 1.65
C THR A 344 -43.29 -16.03 3.18
N THR A 345 -42.06 -16.01 3.70
CA THR A 345 -41.74 -15.93 5.12
C THR A 345 -40.34 -15.33 5.32
N GLY A 346 -40.12 -14.67 6.46
CA GLY A 346 -38.82 -14.15 6.90
C GLY A 346 -38.08 -15.03 7.91
N VAL A 347 -38.59 -16.22 8.23
CA VAL A 347 -37.93 -17.10 9.21
C VAL A 347 -36.60 -17.63 8.68
N ARG A 348 -35.58 -17.64 9.54
CA ARG A 348 -34.20 -18.07 9.25
C ARG A 348 -33.52 -17.22 8.17
N THR A 349 -33.86 -15.93 8.12
CA THR A 349 -33.22 -14.94 7.26
C THR A 349 -32.19 -14.15 8.05
N GLY A 350 -30.99 -14.05 7.50
CA GLY A 350 -29.85 -13.34 8.07
C GLY A 350 -29.41 -12.13 7.25
N GLY A 351 -28.23 -11.59 7.57
CA GLY A 351 -27.57 -10.51 6.84
C GLY A 351 -26.07 -10.78 6.77
N ALA A 352 -25.43 -10.38 5.67
CA ALA A 352 -23.98 -10.53 5.47
C ALA A 352 -23.43 -9.49 4.50
N ILE A 353 -22.14 -9.21 4.62
CA ILE A 353 -21.33 -8.41 3.69
C ILE A 353 -20.06 -9.18 3.28
N ALA A 354 -19.42 -8.74 2.21
CA ALA A 354 -18.10 -9.21 1.80
C ALA A 354 -17.24 -8.07 1.26
N THR A 355 -15.92 -8.18 1.33
CA THR A 355 -15.01 -7.22 0.69
C THR A 355 -15.14 -7.24 -0.83
N ARG A 356 -14.91 -6.09 -1.47
CA ARG A 356 -14.68 -6.02 -2.92
C ARG A 356 -13.34 -6.64 -3.31
N GLN A 357 -12.29 -6.30 -2.55
CA GLN A 357 -10.95 -6.83 -2.71
C GLN A 357 -10.90 -8.33 -2.37
N TYR A 358 -10.14 -9.08 -3.17
CA TYR A 358 -9.71 -10.44 -2.84
C TYR A 358 -8.41 -10.33 -2.02
N LEU A 359 -8.43 -10.90 -0.83
CA LEU A 359 -7.36 -10.81 0.16
C LEU A 359 -6.57 -12.14 0.19
N GLY A 360 -5.24 -12.03 0.36
CA GLY A 360 -4.30 -13.15 0.35
C GLY A 360 -3.67 -13.41 1.73
N ALA A 361 -2.45 -13.96 1.76
CA ALA A 361 -1.73 -14.23 3.01
C ALA A 361 -1.62 -12.96 3.89
N GLY A 362 -1.86 -13.12 5.19
CA GLY A 362 -1.93 -11.98 6.12
C GLY A 362 -2.61 -12.29 7.45
N SER A 363 -2.62 -11.29 8.33
CA SER A 363 -3.35 -11.28 9.59
C SER A 363 -4.71 -10.60 9.38
N TYR A 364 -5.78 -11.34 9.62
CA TYR A 364 -7.16 -10.88 9.51
C TYR A 364 -7.74 -10.71 10.91
N GLU A 365 -8.20 -9.51 11.25
CA GLU A 365 -8.71 -9.16 12.57
C GLU A 365 -10.11 -8.50 12.46
N VAL A 366 -11.05 -8.98 13.28
CA VAL A 366 -12.44 -8.50 13.30
C VAL A 366 -12.88 -8.34 14.75
N LYS A 367 -13.26 -7.13 15.14
CA LYS A 367 -13.86 -6.87 16.45
C LYS A 367 -15.37 -6.98 16.34
N MET A 368 -15.96 -8.01 16.93
CA MET A 368 -17.40 -8.31 16.82
C MET A 368 -18.04 -8.79 18.13
N LYS A 369 -19.34 -8.56 18.23
CA LYS A 369 -20.25 -9.17 19.21
C LYS A 369 -21.12 -10.19 18.46
N ALA A 370 -21.04 -11.46 18.86
CA ALA A 370 -21.77 -12.55 18.21
C ALA A 370 -23.27 -12.55 18.56
N ALA A 371 -24.07 -13.19 17.70
CA ALA A 371 -25.50 -13.41 17.91
C ALA A 371 -25.74 -14.43 19.04
N GLY A 372 -26.12 -13.96 20.24
CA GLY A 372 -26.17 -14.75 21.48
C GLY A 372 -27.30 -15.81 21.60
N LYS A 373 -27.76 -16.41 20.51
CA LYS A 373 -28.79 -17.47 20.51
C LYS A 373 -28.44 -18.60 19.56
N LEU A 374 -28.70 -19.84 19.99
CA LEU A 374 -28.51 -21.04 19.16
C LEU A 374 -29.39 -21.00 17.89
N GLY A 375 -28.91 -21.65 16.83
CA GLY A 375 -29.62 -21.85 15.56
C GLY A 375 -29.36 -20.79 14.50
N VAL A 376 -28.75 -19.66 14.86
CA VAL A 376 -28.01 -18.76 13.95
C VAL A 376 -26.52 -19.05 14.10
N CYS A 377 -25.77 -18.94 13.01
CA CYS A 377 -24.31 -18.87 12.99
C CYS A 377 -23.88 -17.41 12.81
N SER A 378 -23.06 -16.90 13.73
CA SER A 378 -22.19 -15.73 13.48
C SER A 378 -20.89 -16.23 12.87
N ALA A 379 -20.57 -15.75 11.67
CA ALA A 379 -19.42 -16.20 10.90
C ALA A 379 -18.53 -15.04 10.43
N ILE A 380 -17.22 -15.26 10.52
CA ILE A 380 -16.17 -14.56 9.78
C ILE A 380 -15.53 -15.61 8.88
N TRP A 381 -15.45 -15.38 7.56
CA TRP A 381 -14.80 -16.35 6.68
C TRP A 381 -14.13 -15.71 5.45
N THR A 382 -13.02 -16.28 4.97
CA THR A 382 -12.57 -16.01 3.59
C THR A 382 -13.29 -16.93 2.63
N PHE A 383 -13.56 -16.50 1.40
CA PHE A 383 -14.21 -17.34 0.39
C PHE A 383 -13.69 -17.07 -1.01
N PHE A 384 -13.34 -18.15 -1.70
CA PHE A 384 -13.15 -18.22 -3.15
C PHE A 384 -13.83 -19.50 -3.66
N TYR A 385 -14.63 -19.40 -4.73
CA TYR A 385 -15.34 -20.54 -5.31
C TYR A 385 -15.23 -20.63 -6.84
N ASN A 386 -14.89 -21.83 -7.35
CA ASN A 386 -14.97 -22.18 -8.77
C ASN A 386 -15.53 -23.60 -8.99
N ASP A 387 -16.52 -23.74 -9.88
CA ASP A 387 -17.07 -25.02 -10.34
C ASP A 387 -17.03 -25.24 -11.87
N ASP A 388 -16.23 -24.44 -12.61
CA ASP A 388 -16.14 -24.50 -14.08
C ASP A 388 -15.69 -25.90 -14.56
N GLU A 389 -14.64 -26.45 -13.93
CA GLU A 389 -14.12 -27.78 -14.25
C GLU A 389 -14.92 -28.94 -13.61
N TYR A 390 -15.91 -28.66 -12.74
CA TYR A 390 -16.68 -29.72 -12.04
C TYR A 390 -17.41 -30.65 -13.02
N TYR A 391 -17.96 -30.10 -14.10
CA TYR A 391 -18.62 -30.87 -15.17
C TYR A 391 -17.65 -31.77 -15.97
N SER A 392 -16.34 -31.52 -15.90
CA SER A 392 -15.31 -32.39 -16.47
C SER A 392 -14.92 -33.56 -15.56
N GLY A 393 -15.34 -33.53 -14.29
CA GLY A 393 -15.07 -34.56 -13.28
C GLY A 393 -14.03 -34.17 -12.21
N GLN A 394 -13.58 -32.92 -12.18
CA GLN A 394 -12.76 -32.40 -11.07
C GLN A 394 -13.62 -32.11 -9.82
N PRO A 395 -13.03 -31.99 -8.62
CA PRO A 395 -13.72 -31.42 -7.48
C PRO A 395 -14.06 -29.94 -7.70
N ILE A 396 -15.05 -29.43 -6.96
CA ILE A 396 -15.30 -27.99 -6.81
C ILE A 396 -14.16 -27.40 -5.98
N GLN A 397 -13.55 -26.32 -6.46
CA GLN A 397 -12.51 -25.60 -5.76
C GLN A 397 -13.18 -24.60 -4.81
N ASN A 398 -13.09 -24.86 -3.50
CA ASN A 398 -13.60 -23.96 -2.45
C ASN A 398 -12.47 -23.65 -1.47
N HIS A 399 -11.96 -22.43 -1.53
CA HIS A 399 -10.86 -21.99 -0.67
C HIS A 399 -11.40 -21.04 0.40
N GLU A 400 -11.52 -21.59 1.62
CA GLU A 400 -12.28 -20.98 2.71
C GLU A 400 -11.59 -21.21 4.06
N ILE A 401 -11.57 -20.17 4.90
CA ILE A 401 -11.08 -20.19 6.29
C ILE A 401 -12.23 -19.68 7.16
N ASP A 402 -12.66 -20.48 8.14
CA ASP A 402 -13.84 -20.16 8.94
C ASP A 402 -13.52 -19.80 10.40
N ILE A 403 -14.28 -18.85 10.94
CA ILE A 403 -14.57 -18.73 12.38
C ILE A 403 -16.09 -18.71 12.54
N GLU A 404 -16.68 -19.83 12.97
CA GLU A 404 -18.13 -19.99 13.16
C GLU A 404 -18.53 -20.18 14.63
N LEU A 405 -19.59 -19.48 15.04
CA LEU A 405 -20.16 -19.47 16.39
C LEU A 405 -21.69 -19.66 16.32
N PRO A 406 -22.32 -20.55 17.10
CA PRO A 406 -21.75 -21.41 18.14
C PRO A 406 -21.10 -22.68 17.58
N GLY A 407 -19.98 -23.07 18.16
CA GLY A 407 -19.31 -24.35 17.87
C GLY A 407 -19.85 -25.54 18.67
N ARG A 408 -19.15 -26.66 18.56
CA ARG A 408 -19.41 -27.92 19.27
C ARG A 408 -18.09 -28.68 19.50
N PRO A 409 -17.98 -29.57 20.51
CA PRO A 409 -16.72 -30.25 20.84
C PRO A 409 -16.33 -31.39 19.88
N GLY A 410 -17.09 -31.65 18.80
CA GLY A 410 -16.79 -32.70 17.82
C GLY A 410 -17.84 -32.86 16.72
N ALA A 411 -17.66 -33.87 15.88
CA ALA A 411 -18.47 -34.07 14.68
C ALA A 411 -19.98 -34.29 14.91
N ALA A 412 -20.36 -34.91 16.02
CA ALA A 412 -21.77 -35.06 16.39
C ALA A 412 -22.37 -33.69 16.80
N ALA A 413 -23.52 -33.33 16.22
CA ALA A 413 -24.27 -32.11 16.54
C ALA A 413 -24.96 -32.20 17.93
N VAL A 414 -24.14 -32.23 18.98
CA VAL A 414 -24.50 -32.25 20.40
C VAL A 414 -23.61 -31.25 21.15
N ASP A 415 -24.04 -30.84 22.35
CA ASP A 415 -23.29 -29.91 23.22
C ASP A 415 -22.88 -28.60 22.51
N ILE A 416 -23.71 -28.13 21.57
CA ILE A 416 -23.51 -26.90 20.78
C ILE A 416 -23.66 -25.69 21.71
N ASN A 417 -22.64 -24.83 21.79
CA ASN A 417 -22.63 -23.67 22.68
C ASN A 417 -21.53 -22.64 22.32
N PHE A 418 -21.63 -21.43 22.87
CA PHE A 418 -20.72 -20.31 22.60
C PHE A 418 -19.42 -20.33 23.44
N SER A 419 -19.14 -21.38 24.22
CA SER A 419 -17.77 -21.69 24.70
C SER A 419 -17.03 -22.63 23.73
N GLN A 420 -17.52 -22.75 22.50
CA GLN A 420 -16.92 -23.51 21.40
C GLN A 420 -17.00 -22.68 20.11
N ALA A 421 -16.05 -22.89 19.21
CA ALA A 421 -16.06 -22.41 17.83
C ALA A 421 -15.77 -23.55 16.84
N LEU A 422 -16.13 -23.36 15.58
CA LEU A 422 -15.60 -24.15 14.46
C LEU A 422 -14.58 -23.27 13.73
N LEU A 423 -13.33 -23.74 13.66
CA LEU A 423 -12.21 -23.03 13.06
C LEU A 423 -11.73 -23.82 11.83
N ASN A 424 -12.49 -23.75 10.74
CA ASN A 424 -12.37 -24.69 9.62
C ASN A 424 -11.39 -24.18 8.54
N THR A 425 -10.90 -25.10 7.72
CA THR A 425 -10.15 -24.78 6.49
C THR A 425 -10.59 -25.69 5.36
N TRP A 426 -10.74 -25.15 4.14
CA TRP A 426 -11.21 -25.86 2.95
C TRP A 426 -10.31 -25.61 1.74
N THR A 427 -10.19 -26.61 0.87
CA THR A 427 -9.71 -26.51 -0.52
C THR A 427 -10.75 -27.06 -1.52
N GLY A 428 -11.85 -27.66 -1.06
CA GLY A 428 -12.97 -28.12 -1.87
C GLY A 428 -14.10 -28.75 -1.04
N GLU A 429 -15.29 -28.93 -1.63
CA GLU A 429 -16.51 -29.37 -0.89
C GLU A 429 -16.52 -30.84 -0.42
N ILE A 430 -15.62 -31.70 -0.91
CA ILE A 430 -15.62 -33.14 -0.60
C ILE A 430 -14.90 -33.45 0.73
N GLU A 431 -15.27 -34.54 1.41
CA GLU A 431 -14.80 -34.91 2.77
C GLU A 431 -13.27 -34.99 2.94
N SER A 432 -12.50 -35.16 1.85
CA SER A 432 -11.04 -35.16 1.89
C SER A 432 -10.38 -33.77 1.73
N LEU A 433 -11.14 -32.74 1.33
CA LEU A 433 -10.63 -31.41 0.99
C LEU A 433 -11.03 -30.32 2.00
N TYR A 434 -11.40 -30.69 3.23
CA TYR A 434 -11.56 -29.74 4.35
C TYR A 434 -11.19 -30.37 5.70
N GLU A 435 -11.09 -29.54 6.74
CA GLU A 435 -11.06 -30.00 8.14
C GLU A 435 -11.86 -29.05 9.03
N THR A 436 -12.76 -29.60 9.86
CA THR A 436 -13.53 -28.82 10.85
C THR A 436 -12.73 -28.67 12.15
N GLY A 437 -12.21 -27.47 12.44
CA GLY A 437 -11.41 -27.21 13.64
C GLY A 437 -12.25 -27.06 14.91
N TYR A 438 -12.83 -28.15 15.41
CA TYR A 438 -13.57 -28.21 16.67
C TYR A 438 -12.73 -27.65 17.83
N THR A 439 -13.13 -26.50 18.39
CA THR A 439 -12.28 -25.75 19.34
C THR A 439 -13.08 -25.29 20.54
N THR A 440 -12.62 -25.66 21.74
CA THR A 440 -13.10 -25.10 23.01
C THR A 440 -12.42 -23.76 23.24
N LEU A 441 -13.22 -22.74 23.55
CA LEU A 441 -12.76 -21.37 23.80
C LEU A 441 -12.38 -21.19 25.28
N PRO A 442 -11.48 -20.23 25.61
CA PRO A 442 -11.13 -19.91 27.00
C PRO A 442 -12.30 -19.33 27.81
N LYS A 443 -13.34 -18.82 27.13
CA LYS A 443 -14.57 -18.25 27.69
C LYS A 443 -15.74 -18.43 26.72
N ALA A 444 -16.95 -18.21 27.22
CA ALA A 444 -18.13 -18.04 26.37
C ALA A 444 -18.12 -16.64 25.72
N VAL A 445 -18.66 -16.54 24.49
CA VAL A 445 -18.67 -15.29 23.69
C VAL A 445 -20.09 -14.78 23.36
N ASP A 446 -21.11 -15.34 24.03
CA ASP A 446 -22.50 -14.86 24.07
C ASP A 446 -22.79 -13.96 25.28
N ASP A 447 -21.75 -13.38 25.90
CA ASP A 447 -21.85 -12.51 27.08
C ASP A 447 -22.37 -11.09 26.75
N GLY A 448 -22.41 -10.73 25.46
CA GLY A 448 -22.91 -9.47 24.94
C GLY A 448 -21.88 -8.36 24.78
N VAL A 449 -20.58 -8.63 24.95
CA VAL A 449 -19.49 -7.66 24.68
C VAL A 449 -18.84 -7.87 23.31
N PHE A 450 -17.96 -6.95 22.92
CA PHE A 450 -17.13 -7.11 21.72
C PHE A 450 -15.89 -7.94 22.03
N HIS A 451 -15.59 -8.88 21.13
CA HIS A 451 -14.38 -9.70 21.11
C HIS A 451 -13.59 -9.46 19.83
N ILE A 452 -12.27 -9.46 19.93
CA ILE A 452 -11.35 -9.39 18.81
C ILE A 452 -11.03 -10.81 18.35
N TRP A 453 -11.55 -11.20 17.19
CA TRP A 453 -11.22 -12.46 16.53
C TRP A 453 -10.11 -12.22 15.54
N ARG A 454 -9.09 -13.08 15.54
CA ARG A 454 -7.99 -12.99 14.57
C ARG A 454 -7.62 -14.34 13.99
N PHE A 455 -7.21 -14.35 12.72
CA PHE A 455 -6.43 -15.45 12.17
C PHE A 455 -5.26 -14.95 11.33
N ASP A 456 -4.10 -15.59 11.50
CA ASP A 456 -2.89 -15.35 10.72
C ASP A 456 -2.77 -16.47 9.67
N TRP A 457 -3.01 -16.15 8.40
CA TRP A 457 -2.97 -17.09 7.28
C TRP A 457 -1.65 -17.01 6.53
N HIS A 458 -0.95 -18.14 6.47
CA HIS A 458 0.33 -18.31 5.79
C HIS A 458 0.17 -19.30 4.64
N THR A 459 0.68 -18.94 3.46
CA THR A 459 0.54 -19.70 2.21
C THR A 459 1.83 -20.42 1.79
N ASP A 460 3.00 -20.04 2.34
CA ASP A 460 4.32 -20.65 2.05
C ASP A 460 4.21 -22.19 2.02
N PRO A 461 4.46 -22.86 0.88
CA PRO A 461 4.41 -24.32 0.78
C PRO A 461 5.27 -25.10 1.79
N ASN A 462 6.22 -24.45 2.47
CA ASN A 462 7.07 -25.06 3.51
C ASN A 462 6.46 -24.97 4.94
N ASP A 463 5.57 -24.01 5.22
CA ASP A 463 5.01 -23.77 6.55
C ASP A 463 3.50 -23.45 6.57
N ARG A 464 2.80 -23.67 5.44
CA ARG A 464 1.39 -23.33 5.18
C ARG A 464 0.48 -23.69 6.36
N ARG A 465 -0.26 -22.70 6.87
CA ARG A 465 -1.09 -22.83 8.06
C ARG A 465 -2.09 -21.70 8.23
N VAL A 466 -3.00 -21.88 9.18
CA VAL A 466 -3.76 -20.79 9.81
C VAL A 466 -3.59 -20.86 11.33
N ASP A 467 -3.15 -19.78 11.95
CA ASP A 467 -3.11 -19.63 13.41
C ASP A 467 -4.28 -18.75 13.88
N PHE A 468 -5.12 -19.24 14.80
CA PHE A 468 -6.34 -18.56 15.27
C PHE A 468 -6.21 -18.01 16.69
N TYR A 469 -6.85 -16.88 16.96
CA TYR A 469 -6.80 -16.15 18.24
C TYR A 469 -8.15 -15.54 18.63
N LEU A 470 -8.34 -15.33 19.93
CA LEU A 470 -9.47 -14.60 20.54
C LEU A 470 -8.93 -13.64 21.61
N ASP A 471 -9.23 -12.34 21.49
CA ASP A 471 -8.74 -11.26 22.34
C ASP A 471 -7.21 -11.26 22.53
N GLY A 472 -6.48 -11.67 21.48
CA GLY A 472 -5.03 -11.84 21.47
C GLY A 472 -4.52 -13.16 22.08
N GLU A 473 -5.37 -13.96 22.73
CA GLU A 473 -5.01 -15.30 23.19
C GLU A 473 -5.05 -16.31 22.03
N TYR A 474 -3.97 -17.06 21.84
CA TYR A 474 -3.89 -18.13 20.84
C TYR A 474 -4.83 -19.29 21.17
N LEU A 475 -5.60 -19.74 20.17
CA LEU A 475 -6.55 -20.85 20.26
C LEU A 475 -6.00 -22.15 19.66
N ARG A 476 -5.59 -22.10 18.38
CA ARG A 476 -5.34 -23.28 17.55
C ARG A 476 -4.52 -22.93 16.31
N THR A 477 -3.71 -23.87 15.85
CA THR A 477 -3.11 -23.88 14.52
C THR A 477 -3.74 -24.98 13.67
N MET A 478 -4.07 -24.69 12.41
CA MET A 478 -4.42 -25.67 11.38
C MET A 478 -3.24 -25.83 10.41
N ARG A 479 -2.80 -27.08 10.17
CA ARG A 479 -1.56 -27.45 9.42
C ARG A 479 -1.77 -28.77 8.66
N ASN A 480 -2.82 -28.84 7.86
CA ASN A 480 -3.23 -30.01 7.08
C ASN A 480 -2.98 -29.77 5.58
N ASP A 481 -3.33 -30.75 4.73
CA ASP A 481 -3.27 -30.58 3.26
C ASP A 481 -4.40 -29.65 2.72
N ASN A 482 -5.32 -29.24 3.59
CA ASN A 482 -6.56 -28.51 3.29
C ASN A 482 -6.53 -27.06 3.79
N ILE A 483 -5.35 -26.44 3.80
CA ILE A 483 -5.17 -25.00 4.05
C ILE A 483 -5.27 -24.23 2.72
N PRO A 484 -6.09 -23.17 2.63
CA PRO A 484 -6.17 -22.31 1.45
C PRO A 484 -4.83 -21.73 0.98
N PHE A 485 -4.79 -21.45 -0.32
CA PHE A 485 -3.70 -20.72 -0.99
C PHE A 485 -4.19 -19.85 -2.16
N TYR A 486 -5.50 -19.77 -2.38
CA TYR A 486 -6.15 -18.87 -3.34
C TYR A 486 -6.74 -17.67 -2.59
N ALA A 487 -6.50 -16.46 -3.07
CA ALA A 487 -7.08 -15.25 -2.50
C ALA A 487 -8.61 -15.26 -2.63
N GLY A 488 -9.28 -14.82 -1.56
CA GLY A 488 -10.74 -14.82 -1.45
C GLY A 488 -11.25 -13.50 -0.87
N ARG A 489 -12.55 -13.24 -1.02
CA ARG A 489 -13.18 -12.12 -0.31
C ARG A 489 -13.27 -12.44 1.17
N LEU A 490 -13.11 -11.46 2.06
CA LEU A 490 -13.47 -11.61 3.47
C LEU A 490 -14.97 -11.33 3.63
N TRP A 491 -15.69 -12.31 4.16
CA TRP A 491 -17.12 -12.29 4.45
C TRP A 491 -17.39 -12.19 5.94
N LEU A 492 -18.46 -11.49 6.29
CA LEU A 492 -18.96 -11.30 7.65
C LEU A 492 -20.48 -11.43 7.63
N GLY A 493 -21.05 -12.21 8.54
CA GLY A 493 -22.51 -12.36 8.53
C GLY A 493 -23.12 -13.26 9.60
N ALA A 494 -24.41 -13.04 9.82
CA ALA A 494 -25.29 -13.93 10.57
C ALA A 494 -26.12 -14.78 9.59
N TRP A 495 -26.04 -16.11 9.66
CA TRP A 495 -26.75 -17.02 8.74
C TRP A 495 -27.32 -18.26 9.43
N PHE A 496 -28.15 -19.06 8.74
CA PHE A 496 -28.92 -20.14 9.35
C PHE A 496 -28.56 -21.54 8.80
N PRO A 497 -27.54 -22.21 9.36
CA PRO A 497 -27.15 -23.55 8.95
C PRO A 497 -28.19 -24.62 9.32
N HIS A 498 -28.15 -25.76 8.62
CA HIS A 498 -29.04 -26.88 8.92
C HIS A 498 -28.62 -27.60 10.22
N ALA A 499 -29.30 -27.25 11.31
CA ALA A 499 -29.29 -27.87 12.64
C ALA A 499 -27.95 -27.87 13.43
N TRP A 500 -26.79 -27.69 12.80
CA TRP A 500 -25.52 -27.84 13.50
C TRP A 500 -25.19 -26.68 14.46
N ALA A 501 -25.80 -25.50 14.27
CA ALA A 501 -25.75 -24.37 15.22
C ALA A 501 -26.85 -24.45 16.31
N GLY A 502 -27.72 -25.47 16.26
CA GLY A 502 -28.87 -25.63 17.16
C GLY A 502 -30.21 -25.28 16.51
N ILE A 503 -31.16 -24.78 17.31
CA ILE A 503 -32.55 -24.50 16.89
C ILE A 503 -32.88 -23.03 17.16
N PRO A 504 -33.24 -22.22 16.13
CA PRO A 504 -33.42 -20.78 16.27
C PRO A 504 -34.81 -20.41 16.83
N ASP A 505 -35.11 -20.83 18.05
CA ASP A 505 -36.40 -20.57 18.72
C ASP A 505 -36.46 -19.15 19.31
N PHE A 506 -36.41 -18.15 18.42
CA PHE A 506 -36.50 -16.73 18.73
C PHE A 506 -37.22 -15.93 17.62
N VAL A 507 -37.47 -14.64 17.88
CA VAL A 507 -38.04 -13.69 16.89
C VAL A 507 -36.90 -13.02 16.12
N GLU A 508 -36.07 -12.25 16.82
CA GLU A 508 -34.88 -11.57 16.29
C GLU A 508 -33.65 -11.79 17.20
N GLU A 509 -32.46 -11.66 16.61
CA GLU A 509 -31.14 -11.58 17.24
C GLU A 509 -30.20 -10.76 16.34
N GLU A 510 -29.11 -10.21 16.88
CA GLU A 510 -28.18 -9.33 16.15
C GLU A 510 -26.71 -9.71 16.37
N MET A 511 -25.95 -9.77 15.27
CA MET A 511 -24.48 -9.77 15.26
C MET A 511 -24.00 -8.35 14.93
N VAL A 512 -22.98 -7.85 15.61
CA VAL A 512 -22.48 -6.48 15.42
C VAL A 512 -20.97 -6.46 15.23
N ILE A 513 -20.49 -5.76 14.23
CA ILE A 513 -19.09 -5.49 13.94
C ILE A 513 -18.77 -4.05 14.35
N ASP A 514 -17.59 -3.86 14.93
CA ASP A 514 -17.03 -2.58 15.38
C ASP A 514 -15.90 -2.14 14.43
N TYR A 515 -14.91 -3.00 14.16
CA TYR A 515 -13.96 -2.78 13.06
C TYR A 515 -13.58 -4.07 12.33
N VAL A 516 -13.03 -3.89 11.13
CA VAL A 516 -12.38 -4.92 10.32
C VAL A 516 -11.00 -4.44 9.91
N LYS A 517 -10.00 -5.32 10.00
CA LYS A 517 -8.60 -5.03 9.73
C LYS A 517 -7.93 -6.22 9.03
N PHE A 518 -7.14 -5.95 8.01
CA PHE A 518 -6.28 -6.94 7.37
C PHE A 518 -4.89 -6.35 7.11
N THR A 519 -3.88 -6.97 7.70
CA THR A 519 -2.47 -6.62 7.52
C THR A 519 -1.79 -7.76 6.74
N PRO A 520 -1.38 -7.54 5.49
CA PRO A 520 -0.88 -8.61 4.61
C PRO A 520 0.51 -9.10 5.01
N PHE A 521 0.84 -10.33 4.62
CA PHE A 521 2.19 -10.89 4.75
C PHE A 521 2.92 -10.90 3.41
N ASN A 522 4.26 -10.90 3.45
CA ASN A 522 5.09 -11.01 2.25
C ASN A 522 5.24 -12.47 1.80
N GLU A 523 4.09 -13.10 1.51
CA GLU A 523 3.96 -14.48 1.06
C GLU A 523 3.09 -14.56 -0.21
N LEU A 524 3.44 -15.45 -1.14
CA LEU A 524 2.75 -15.57 -2.41
C LEU A 524 1.46 -16.41 -2.26
N TYR A 525 0.39 -15.93 -2.87
CA TYR A 525 -0.92 -16.58 -2.98
C TYR A 525 -1.34 -16.57 -4.45
N GLU A 526 -2.17 -17.53 -4.87
CA GLU A 526 -2.72 -17.57 -6.24
C GLU A 526 -4.06 -16.83 -6.31
N CYS A 527 -4.48 -16.43 -7.51
CA CYS A 527 -5.64 -15.57 -7.74
C CYS A 527 -6.44 -15.97 -9.00
N PRO A 528 -6.93 -17.22 -9.11
CA PRO A 528 -7.76 -17.65 -10.24
C PRO A 528 -9.13 -16.93 -10.25
N THR A 529 -9.87 -17.09 -11.34
CA THR A 529 -11.21 -16.51 -11.53
C THR A 529 -12.27 -17.31 -10.77
N GLU A 530 -13.19 -16.65 -10.07
CA GLU A 530 -14.40 -17.29 -9.53
C GLU A 530 -15.44 -17.55 -10.65
N SER A 531 -16.26 -18.59 -10.50
CA SER A 531 -17.35 -18.88 -11.45
C SER A 531 -18.51 -17.87 -11.37
N TYR A 532 -18.76 -17.28 -10.19
CA TYR A 532 -19.94 -16.45 -9.94
C TYR A 532 -19.66 -15.18 -9.08
N PRO A 533 -18.61 -14.38 -9.37
CA PRO A 533 -18.19 -13.26 -8.53
C PRO A 533 -19.29 -12.19 -8.33
N ASP A 534 -20.15 -12.00 -9.34
CA ASP A 534 -21.20 -10.98 -9.35
C ASP A 534 -22.60 -11.53 -8.99
N PHE A 535 -22.70 -12.78 -8.53
CA PHE A 535 -23.99 -13.41 -8.24
C PHE A 535 -24.44 -13.29 -6.77
N GLY A 536 -25.69 -12.83 -6.59
CA GLY A 536 -26.40 -12.92 -5.31
C GLY A 536 -26.06 -11.80 -4.33
N TRP A 537 -25.84 -10.60 -4.85
CA TRP A 537 -25.61 -9.36 -4.10
C TRP A 537 -26.86 -8.47 -4.14
N ALA A 538 -26.85 -7.39 -3.36
CA ALA A 538 -27.98 -6.48 -3.22
C ALA A 538 -28.51 -5.93 -4.57
N PRO A 539 -29.85 -5.78 -4.73
CA PRO A 539 -30.41 -5.17 -5.93
C PRO A 539 -29.91 -3.74 -6.13
N GLY A 540 -29.19 -3.50 -7.23
CA GLY A 540 -28.59 -2.21 -7.54
C GLY A 540 -27.09 -2.09 -7.25
N THR A 541 -26.42 -3.14 -6.74
CA THR A 541 -24.96 -3.18 -6.63
C THR A 541 -24.31 -2.87 -7.99
N ASP A 542 -23.50 -1.81 -8.03
CA ASP A 542 -22.61 -1.50 -9.15
C ASP A 542 -21.30 -2.27 -8.98
N PHE A 543 -20.91 -3.07 -9.99
CA PHE A 543 -19.68 -3.88 -9.98
C PHE A 543 -18.48 -3.16 -10.60
N THR A 544 -18.66 -1.96 -11.18
CA THR A 544 -17.56 -1.10 -11.65
C THR A 544 -16.88 -0.36 -10.50
N LEU A 545 -17.61 -0.09 -9.42
CA LEU A 545 -17.04 0.47 -8.18
C LEU A 545 -16.01 -0.48 -7.56
N GLY A 546 -14.90 0.08 -7.08
CA GLY A 546 -13.79 -0.69 -6.52
C GLY A 546 -12.92 -1.42 -7.54
N GLN A 547 -13.13 -1.27 -8.85
CA GLN A 547 -12.25 -1.87 -9.87
C GLN A 547 -10.89 -1.16 -10.02
N GLU A 548 -10.61 -0.09 -9.25
CA GLU A 548 -9.29 0.57 -9.15
C GLU A 548 -8.24 -0.25 -8.37
N HIS A 549 -8.34 -1.59 -8.40
CA HIS A 549 -7.29 -2.45 -7.88
C HIS A 549 -6.08 -2.40 -8.80
N GLU A 550 -4.98 -1.83 -8.30
CA GLU A 550 -3.69 -1.96 -8.95
C GLU A 550 -3.34 -3.44 -9.06
N ILE A 551 -3.14 -3.90 -10.30
CA ILE A 551 -2.76 -5.28 -10.61
C ILE A 551 -1.24 -5.38 -10.49
N CYS A 552 -0.76 -6.48 -9.91
CA CYS A 552 0.65 -6.81 -9.81
C CYS A 552 1.26 -6.90 -11.23
N ASN A 553 1.92 -5.83 -11.65
CA ASN A 553 2.65 -5.80 -12.92
C ASN A 553 3.95 -6.61 -12.81
N SER A 554 4.46 -7.11 -13.92
CA SER A 554 5.65 -7.99 -13.93
C SER A 554 6.86 -7.31 -13.27
N VAL A 555 7.36 -7.92 -12.18
CA VAL A 555 8.36 -7.41 -11.24
C VAL A 555 9.38 -6.41 -11.83
N PRO A 556 9.37 -5.13 -11.38
CA PRO A 556 10.44 -4.19 -11.66
C PRO A 556 11.76 -4.68 -11.06
N SER A 557 12.73 -5.02 -11.90
CA SER A 557 14.03 -5.57 -11.50
C SER A 557 15.01 -4.47 -11.04
N SER A 558 14.68 -3.82 -9.91
CA SER A 558 15.57 -2.88 -9.22
C SER A 558 16.38 -3.57 -8.11
N PRO A 559 17.70 -3.31 -7.98
CA PRO A 559 18.59 -4.16 -7.19
C PRO A 559 18.65 -3.82 -5.71
N VAL A 560 18.34 -4.79 -4.84
CA VAL A 560 18.79 -4.76 -3.44
C VAL A 560 20.33 -4.87 -3.42
N SER A 561 21.00 -3.79 -3.02
CA SER A 561 22.46 -3.70 -3.06
C SER A 561 23.13 -4.46 -1.92
N SER A 562 23.51 -5.71 -2.19
CA SER A 562 24.37 -6.53 -1.32
C SER A 562 25.73 -6.81 -1.99
N PRO A 563 26.87 -6.71 -1.27
CA PRO A 563 28.19 -6.83 -1.87
C PRO A 563 28.52 -8.27 -2.34
N VAL A 564 29.21 -8.37 -3.48
CA VAL A 564 29.39 -9.62 -4.23
C VAL A 564 30.71 -10.33 -3.91
N SER A 565 30.65 -11.67 -3.77
CA SER A 565 31.83 -12.55 -3.92
C SER A 565 31.50 -13.87 -4.64
N SER A 566 31.66 -13.90 -5.96
CA SER A 566 31.54 -15.07 -6.86
C SER A 566 32.78 -16.00 -6.76
N PRO A 567 32.86 -17.23 -7.36
CA PRO A 567 32.71 -17.45 -8.82
C PRO A 567 32.20 -18.82 -9.38
N ILE A 568 31.33 -18.74 -10.41
CA ILE A 568 31.41 -19.42 -11.74
C ILE A 568 31.37 -20.98 -11.84
N SER A 569 30.34 -21.54 -12.51
CA SER A 569 30.45 -22.39 -13.74
C SER A 569 29.07 -22.78 -14.35
N VAL A 570 29.06 -23.33 -15.58
CA VAL A 570 27.90 -23.55 -16.52
C VAL A 570 28.16 -24.80 -17.40
N PRO A 571 27.27 -25.29 -18.31
CA PRO A 571 25.83 -25.04 -18.60
C PRO A 571 24.98 -26.36 -18.44
N SER A 572 23.91 -26.81 -19.15
CA SER A 572 23.26 -26.51 -20.46
C SER A 572 21.84 -27.12 -20.66
N SER A 573 21.09 -26.59 -21.64
CA SER A 573 20.11 -27.26 -22.57
C SER A 573 18.61 -27.46 -22.18
N PRO A 574 17.65 -27.50 -23.17
CA PRO A 574 16.21 -27.32 -22.93
C PRO A 574 15.26 -28.44 -23.46
N VAL A 575 13.98 -28.44 -23.06
CA VAL A 575 12.87 -29.28 -23.63
C VAL A 575 11.53 -28.50 -23.67
N SER A 576 10.72 -28.81 -24.68
CA SER A 576 9.50 -28.18 -25.28
C SER A 576 8.24 -27.82 -24.45
N SER A 577 7.43 -26.96 -25.08
CA SER A 577 6.00 -26.54 -24.91
C SER A 577 4.95 -27.71 -24.98
N PRO A 578 3.59 -27.53 -24.92
CA PRO A 578 2.76 -26.36 -25.33
C PRO A 578 1.44 -25.97 -24.56
N ILE A 579 1.05 -24.69 -24.72
CA ILE A 579 -0.28 -24.11 -25.09
C ILE A 579 -1.59 -24.80 -24.63
N SER A 580 -2.47 -24.08 -23.89
CA SER A 580 -3.82 -23.64 -24.35
C SER A 580 -4.64 -22.83 -23.31
N THR A 581 -5.59 -22.01 -23.81
CA THR A 581 -6.64 -21.20 -23.12
C THR A 581 -8.01 -21.57 -23.80
N PRO A 582 -9.12 -20.78 -23.88
CA PRO A 582 -9.60 -19.51 -23.26
C PRO A 582 -11.15 -19.48 -22.91
N VAL A 583 -11.76 -18.27 -22.73
CA VAL A 583 -13.21 -17.89 -22.91
C VAL A 583 -14.22 -18.18 -21.75
N SER A 584 -15.32 -17.43 -21.53
CA SER A 584 -15.53 -16.00 -21.11
C SER A 584 -17.04 -15.60 -20.94
N SER A 585 -17.35 -14.65 -20.03
CA SER A 585 -18.51 -13.69 -20.04
C SER A 585 -19.96 -14.28 -20.07
N PRO A 586 -21.09 -13.52 -20.24
CA PRO A 586 -21.44 -12.06 -20.15
C PRO A 586 -22.61 -11.76 -19.11
N VAL A 587 -23.30 -10.59 -18.96
CA VAL A 587 -24.27 -9.90 -19.87
C VAL A 587 -24.74 -8.48 -19.38
N SER A 588 -24.64 -7.51 -20.31
CA SER A 588 -25.35 -6.22 -20.60
C SER A 588 -26.36 -5.46 -19.70
N SER A 589 -26.47 -4.15 -20.01
CA SER A 589 -27.71 -3.32 -20.01
C SER A 589 -27.67 -2.29 -21.19
N PRO A 590 -28.46 -1.19 -21.27
CA PRO A 590 -29.42 -0.97 -22.35
C PRO A 590 -28.96 -0.07 -23.52
N VAL A 591 -29.84 0.09 -24.51
CA VAL A 591 -29.51 0.28 -25.93
C VAL A 591 -29.77 1.71 -26.44
N SER A 592 -28.73 2.37 -26.97
CA SER A 592 -28.85 3.38 -28.02
C SER A 592 -28.73 2.75 -29.42
N GLY A 593 -29.19 3.43 -30.47
CA GLY A 593 -28.97 2.96 -31.85
C GLY A 593 -27.48 2.81 -32.17
N PRO A 594 -27.07 1.81 -32.98
CA PRO A 594 -25.67 1.48 -33.19
C PRO A 594 -24.91 2.57 -33.94
N SER A 595 -23.60 2.66 -33.69
CA SER A 595 -22.70 3.54 -34.45
C SER A 595 -22.62 3.08 -35.91
N PRO A 596 -22.43 4.00 -36.88
CA PRO A 596 -22.10 3.63 -38.26
C PRO A 596 -20.90 2.66 -38.36
N THR A 597 -19.91 2.79 -37.45
CA THR A 597 -18.76 1.89 -37.36
C THR A 597 -19.18 0.47 -36.98
N ASP A 598 -20.05 0.32 -35.97
CA ASP A 598 -20.54 -0.99 -35.52
C ASP A 598 -21.34 -1.69 -36.63
N VAL A 599 -22.07 -0.92 -37.46
CA VAL A 599 -22.81 -1.45 -38.61
C VAL A 599 -21.86 -1.94 -39.71
N THR A 600 -20.74 -1.26 -39.97
CA THR A 600 -19.70 -1.76 -40.89
C THR A 600 -19.08 -3.06 -40.34
N LEU A 601 -18.68 -3.07 -39.07
CA LEU A 601 -18.11 -4.25 -38.41
C LEU A 601 -19.09 -5.44 -38.41
N TYR A 602 -20.39 -5.19 -38.23
CA TYR A 602 -21.43 -6.21 -38.33
C TYR A 602 -21.50 -6.85 -39.71
N LEU A 603 -21.48 -6.03 -40.77
CA LEU A 603 -21.53 -6.52 -42.16
C LEU A 603 -20.28 -7.31 -42.53
N GLU A 604 -19.13 -7.00 -41.91
CA GLU A 604 -17.83 -7.57 -42.26
C GLU A 604 -17.44 -8.80 -41.42
N TYR A 605 -17.64 -8.76 -40.10
CA TYR A 605 -17.24 -9.79 -39.13
C TYR A 605 -18.42 -10.45 -38.40
N GLY A 606 -19.64 -9.92 -38.54
CA GLY A 606 -20.83 -10.40 -37.83
C GLY A 606 -21.02 -9.76 -36.45
N CYS A 607 -22.03 -10.22 -35.71
CA CYS A 607 -22.43 -9.61 -34.43
C CYS A 607 -21.73 -10.17 -33.18
N LYS A 608 -20.82 -11.14 -33.33
CA LYS A 608 -20.29 -11.95 -32.23
C LYS A 608 -19.48 -11.13 -31.22
N ASP A 609 -18.57 -10.32 -31.76
CA ASP A 609 -17.61 -9.51 -31.01
C ASP A 609 -18.04 -8.04 -30.88
N LEU A 610 -19.27 -7.73 -31.31
CA LEU A 610 -19.90 -6.42 -31.10
C LEU A 610 -20.56 -6.33 -29.72
N PRO A 611 -20.80 -5.12 -29.18
CA PRO A 611 -21.49 -4.95 -27.92
C PRO A 611 -22.83 -5.70 -27.90
N ALA A 612 -23.17 -6.40 -26.81
CA ALA A 612 -24.39 -7.20 -26.73
C ALA A 612 -25.70 -6.40 -26.97
N ALA A 613 -25.63 -5.07 -26.83
CA ALA A 613 -26.69 -4.12 -27.18
C ALA A 613 -26.87 -3.89 -28.70
N PHE A 614 -25.85 -4.18 -29.53
CA PHE A 614 -25.81 -3.84 -30.95
C PHE A 614 -27.03 -4.39 -31.72
N CYS A 615 -27.27 -5.70 -31.67
CA CYS A 615 -28.38 -6.29 -32.43
C CYS A 615 -29.73 -5.71 -31.99
N GLN A 616 -29.93 -5.45 -30.69
CA GLN A 616 -31.17 -4.88 -30.16
C GLN A 616 -31.44 -3.46 -30.70
N GLY A 617 -30.38 -2.71 -31.02
CA GLY A 617 -30.45 -1.38 -31.63
C GLY A 617 -30.49 -1.39 -33.15
N TYR A 618 -29.81 -2.36 -33.79
CA TYR A 618 -29.77 -2.54 -35.25
C TYR A 618 -31.11 -3.06 -35.80
N ILE A 619 -31.70 -4.05 -35.13
CA ILE A 619 -33.04 -4.57 -35.39
C ILE A 619 -33.79 -4.60 -34.06
N SER A 620 -34.83 -3.78 -33.92
CA SER A 620 -35.52 -3.59 -32.63
C SER A 620 -35.99 -4.91 -32.00
N GLY A 621 -35.43 -5.26 -30.84
CA GLY A 621 -35.73 -6.49 -30.10
C GLY A 621 -34.97 -7.74 -30.56
N SER A 622 -33.98 -7.59 -31.44
CA SER A 622 -33.10 -8.65 -31.92
C SER A 622 -31.93 -8.92 -30.97
N TYR A 623 -31.32 -10.11 -31.06
CA TYR A 623 -30.10 -10.49 -30.35
C TYR A 623 -29.13 -11.18 -31.31
N CYS A 624 -27.84 -11.22 -30.98
CA CYS A 624 -26.86 -11.93 -31.81
C CYS A 624 -27.04 -13.45 -31.69
N LYS A 625 -27.07 -14.16 -32.82
CA LYS A 625 -27.00 -15.63 -32.86
C LYS A 625 -25.56 -16.05 -33.11
N ASP A 626 -24.76 -16.01 -32.05
CA ASP A 626 -23.41 -16.58 -32.01
C ASP A 626 -23.37 -18.06 -32.42
N TRP A 627 -24.42 -18.83 -32.12
CA TRP A 627 -24.59 -20.23 -32.58
C TRP A 627 -25.02 -20.40 -34.06
N ASN A 628 -25.17 -19.32 -34.85
CA ASN A 628 -25.69 -19.36 -36.23
C ASN A 628 -24.78 -18.58 -37.18
N GLU A 629 -23.55 -19.08 -37.30
CA GLU A 629 -22.50 -18.54 -38.16
C GLU A 629 -22.74 -18.84 -39.65
N ASP A 630 -22.15 -18.03 -40.53
CA ASP A 630 -22.04 -18.34 -41.96
C ASP A 630 -20.90 -19.36 -42.25
N SER A 631 -20.55 -19.57 -43.52
CA SER A 631 -19.42 -20.43 -43.92
C SER A 631 -18.04 -19.93 -43.48
N CYS A 632 -17.97 -18.82 -42.75
CA CYS A 632 -16.79 -18.02 -42.46
C CYS A 632 -16.72 -17.61 -40.97
N GLY A 633 -17.54 -18.24 -40.11
CA GLY A 633 -17.55 -18.02 -38.66
C GLY A 633 -18.37 -16.81 -38.20
N ARG A 634 -19.05 -16.09 -39.09
CA ARG A 634 -19.66 -14.79 -38.76
C ARG A 634 -21.10 -14.93 -38.30
N SER A 635 -21.33 -14.57 -37.05
CA SER A 635 -22.63 -14.65 -36.37
C SER A 635 -23.59 -13.53 -36.80
N ILE A 636 -24.91 -13.79 -36.73
CA ILE A 636 -25.92 -12.88 -37.31
C ILE A 636 -27.02 -12.44 -36.34
N CYS A 637 -27.51 -11.19 -36.47
CA CYS A 637 -28.62 -10.70 -35.66
C CYS A 637 -29.93 -11.43 -35.99
N GLN A 638 -30.71 -11.77 -34.96
CA GLN A 638 -32.01 -12.42 -35.07
C GLN A 638 -33.01 -11.57 -35.88
N GLY A 639 -33.33 -12.02 -37.09
CA GLY A 639 -34.27 -11.34 -38.00
C GLY A 639 -33.63 -10.96 -39.33
N ASP A 640 -32.30 -10.99 -39.40
CA ASP A 640 -31.50 -10.80 -40.60
C ASP A 640 -31.15 -12.14 -41.28
N THR A 641 -30.51 -12.08 -42.45
CA THR A 641 -30.09 -13.23 -43.29
C THR A 641 -28.63 -13.10 -43.71
N HIS A 642 -27.89 -14.22 -43.83
CA HIS A 642 -26.45 -14.17 -44.16
C HIS A 642 -26.15 -13.53 -45.53
N ASP A 643 -27.13 -13.49 -46.45
CA ASP A 643 -27.08 -12.72 -47.71
C ASP A 643 -26.96 -11.20 -47.51
N SER A 644 -27.19 -10.69 -46.29
CA SER A 644 -27.05 -9.29 -45.89
C SER A 644 -25.62 -8.92 -45.47
N LEU A 645 -24.78 -9.90 -45.14
CA LEU A 645 -23.37 -9.67 -44.78
C LEU A 645 -22.52 -9.46 -46.05
N ASN A 646 -21.40 -8.77 -45.93
CA ASN A 646 -20.40 -8.67 -47.00
C ASN A 646 -19.96 -10.09 -47.39
N SER A 647 -19.76 -10.36 -48.68
CA SER A 647 -19.27 -11.67 -49.14
C SER A 647 -17.91 -11.97 -48.51
N CYS A 648 -17.74 -13.15 -47.90
CA CYS A 648 -16.49 -13.48 -47.21
C CYS A 648 -15.27 -13.28 -48.11
N GLY A 649 -14.31 -12.50 -47.62
CA GLY A 649 -12.99 -12.43 -48.21
C GLY A 649 -12.33 -13.80 -48.22
N SER A 650 -11.40 -14.02 -49.16
CA SER A 650 -10.41 -15.07 -48.98
C SER A 650 -9.40 -14.65 -47.91
N GLU A 651 -8.66 -15.60 -47.34
CA GLU A 651 -7.51 -15.33 -46.48
C GLU A 651 -6.53 -14.33 -47.16
N THR A 652 -6.43 -14.38 -48.49
CA THR A 652 -5.65 -13.44 -49.31
C THR A 652 -6.16 -12.00 -49.24
N SER A 653 -7.48 -11.76 -49.24
CA SER A 653 -8.01 -10.39 -49.06
C SER A 653 -7.90 -9.91 -47.62
N ILE A 654 -8.02 -10.80 -46.62
CA ILE A 654 -7.75 -10.45 -45.21
C ILE A 654 -6.27 -10.06 -45.03
N TYR A 655 -5.37 -10.76 -45.72
CA TYR A 655 -3.96 -10.37 -45.79
C TYR A 655 -3.76 -8.99 -46.44
N PHE A 656 -4.53 -8.63 -47.47
CA PHE A 656 -4.44 -7.31 -48.11
C PHE A 656 -5.01 -6.18 -47.22
N SER A 657 -6.12 -6.41 -46.50
CA SER A 657 -6.72 -5.43 -45.59
C SER A 657 -5.91 -5.24 -44.30
N ASP A 658 -5.49 -6.32 -43.64
CA ASP A 658 -5.01 -6.30 -42.25
C ASP A 658 -3.54 -6.74 -42.09
N GLY A 659 -2.95 -7.33 -43.14
CA GLY A 659 -1.59 -7.87 -43.11
C GLY A 659 -1.48 -9.21 -42.38
N CYS A 660 -0.33 -9.89 -42.51
CA CYS A 660 -0.18 -11.27 -42.04
C CYS A 660 -0.20 -11.45 -40.52
N ASN A 661 -0.02 -10.38 -39.74
CA ASN A 661 0.02 -10.47 -38.27
C ASN A 661 -1.35 -10.78 -37.65
N VAL A 662 -2.45 -10.51 -38.37
CA VAL A 662 -3.83 -10.80 -37.92
C VAL A 662 -4.09 -12.29 -37.69
N PHE A 663 -3.34 -13.17 -38.36
CA PHE A 663 -3.49 -14.62 -38.25
C PHE A 663 -2.80 -15.24 -37.01
N GLY A 664 -2.19 -14.43 -36.14
CA GLY A 664 -1.58 -14.88 -34.88
C GLY A 664 -0.59 -16.02 -35.08
N ASP A 665 -0.70 -17.09 -34.30
CA ASP A 665 0.13 -18.30 -34.39
C ASP A 665 0.14 -18.97 -35.78
N GLN A 666 -0.81 -18.65 -36.66
CA GLN A 666 -0.89 -19.19 -38.03
C GLN A 666 -0.27 -18.26 -39.09
N MET A 667 0.28 -17.09 -38.72
CA MET A 667 0.84 -16.11 -39.66
C MET A 667 1.90 -16.68 -40.63
N ASP A 668 2.76 -17.59 -40.13
CA ASP A 668 3.78 -18.25 -40.94
C ASP A 668 3.22 -19.38 -41.80
N ALA A 669 2.16 -20.06 -41.34
CA ALA A 669 1.46 -21.07 -42.13
C ALA A 669 0.72 -20.43 -43.31
N PHE A 670 0.07 -19.28 -43.09
CA PHE A 670 -0.53 -18.48 -44.15
C PHE A 670 0.52 -17.97 -45.15
N CYS A 671 1.59 -17.32 -44.71
CA CYS A 671 2.61 -16.85 -45.65
C CYS A 671 3.30 -18.01 -46.41
N GLY A 672 3.43 -19.17 -45.75
CA GLY A 672 3.93 -20.41 -46.36
C GLY A 672 3.03 -20.95 -47.47
N SER A 673 1.69 -20.85 -47.35
CA SER A 673 0.75 -21.24 -48.41
C SER A 673 0.59 -20.17 -49.49
N TYR A 674 0.58 -18.90 -49.11
CA TYR A 674 0.34 -17.75 -50.00
C TYR A 674 1.51 -17.49 -50.96
N ASN A 675 2.75 -17.37 -50.45
CA ASN A 675 3.92 -17.06 -51.28
C ASN A 675 5.20 -17.84 -50.93
N GLN A 676 5.10 -18.92 -50.12
CA GLN A 676 6.22 -19.70 -49.59
C GLN A 676 7.18 -18.86 -48.71
N GLY A 677 6.65 -17.80 -48.10
CA GLY A 677 7.35 -16.95 -47.13
C GLY A 677 7.02 -17.31 -45.68
N TYR A 678 7.29 -16.35 -44.80
CA TYR A 678 6.92 -16.30 -43.37
C TYR A 678 6.46 -14.86 -43.07
N CYS A 679 5.71 -14.62 -42.01
CA CYS A 679 5.22 -13.27 -41.69
C CYS A 679 6.33 -12.42 -41.06
N LYS A 680 6.56 -11.22 -41.59
CA LYS A 680 7.49 -10.26 -41.01
C LYS A 680 6.77 -9.39 -39.98
N SER A 681 6.38 -9.97 -38.84
CA SER A 681 5.72 -9.24 -37.75
C SER A 681 6.49 -7.98 -37.30
N TRP A 682 7.83 -8.03 -37.36
CA TRP A 682 8.74 -6.90 -37.08
C TRP A 682 8.92 -5.87 -38.22
N GLN A 683 8.22 -6.01 -39.35
CA GLN A 683 8.18 -5.02 -40.43
C GLN A 683 6.73 -4.63 -40.73
N GLN A 684 6.28 -3.51 -40.15
CA GLN A 684 4.93 -2.97 -40.31
C GLN A 684 4.90 -1.74 -41.25
N ASP A 685 3.75 -1.50 -41.88
CA ASP A 685 3.48 -0.26 -42.60
C ASP A 685 3.15 0.92 -41.66
N SER A 686 2.75 2.07 -42.19
CA SER A 686 2.32 3.24 -41.41
C SER A 686 1.05 3.03 -40.58
N CYS A 687 0.45 1.83 -40.64
CA CYS A 687 -0.87 1.48 -40.12
C CYS A 687 -0.80 0.22 -39.24
N GLY A 688 0.41 -0.26 -38.91
CA GLY A 688 0.65 -1.41 -38.04
C GLY A 688 0.62 -2.78 -38.74
N ARG A 689 0.39 -2.85 -40.05
CA ARG A 689 0.14 -4.10 -40.78
C ARG A 689 1.43 -4.72 -41.30
N SER A 690 1.61 -6.03 -41.09
CA SER A 690 2.82 -6.77 -41.46
C SER A 690 2.67 -7.50 -42.82
N ILE A 691 3.79 -7.71 -43.51
CA ILE A 691 3.83 -8.35 -44.84
C ILE A 691 4.50 -9.73 -44.83
N CYS A 692 4.09 -10.61 -45.76
CA CYS A 692 4.75 -11.90 -45.96
C CYS A 692 6.14 -11.73 -46.62
N HIS A 693 7.12 -12.53 -46.19
CA HIS A 693 8.48 -12.50 -46.72
C HIS A 693 8.52 -12.91 -48.20
N GLY A 694 8.76 -11.93 -49.07
CA GLY A 694 8.74 -12.08 -50.53
C GLY A 694 7.83 -11.06 -51.20
N ASP A 695 6.95 -10.44 -50.41
CA ASP A 695 6.04 -9.37 -50.80
C ASP A 695 6.55 -7.97 -50.42
N ASP A 696 5.83 -6.92 -50.80
CA ASP A 696 6.01 -5.55 -50.29
C ASP A 696 4.68 -4.86 -49.95
N TYR A 697 4.75 -3.70 -49.26
CA TYR A 697 3.56 -3.01 -48.75
C TYR A 697 2.60 -2.48 -49.83
N SER A 698 2.98 -2.47 -51.12
CA SER A 698 2.07 -2.14 -52.22
C SER A 698 1.17 -3.29 -52.66
N ALA A 699 1.34 -4.48 -52.07
CA ALA A 699 0.38 -5.58 -52.13
C ALA A 699 -0.70 -5.50 -51.03
N LEU A 700 -0.53 -4.65 -50.01
CA LEU A 700 -1.61 -4.34 -49.07
C LEU A 700 -2.54 -3.28 -49.67
N ASP A 701 -3.82 -3.34 -49.33
CA ASP A 701 -4.77 -2.27 -49.66
C ASP A 701 -4.35 -0.96 -48.98
N ALA A 702 -4.64 0.17 -49.61
CA ALA A 702 -4.29 1.49 -49.05
C ALA A 702 -5.06 1.70 -47.73
N CYS A 703 -4.37 2.14 -46.67
CA CYS A 703 -4.99 2.27 -45.35
C CYS A 703 -6.17 3.27 -45.38
N GLU A 704 -7.40 2.77 -45.22
CA GLU A 704 -8.60 3.61 -45.15
C GLU A 704 -8.80 4.22 -43.75
N GLN A 705 -7.79 4.96 -43.27
CA GLN A 705 -8.09 6.10 -42.41
C GLN A 705 -8.38 7.31 -43.30
N GLY A 706 -9.67 7.53 -43.54
CA GLY A 706 -10.15 8.85 -43.99
C GLY A 706 -9.65 9.91 -43.00
N PRO A 707 -9.21 11.10 -43.47
CA PRO A 707 -8.56 12.07 -42.61
C PRO A 707 -9.53 12.58 -41.54
N ILE A 708 -9.25 12.27 -40.27
CA ILE A 708 -9.89 12.88 -39.11
C ILE A 708 -9.70 14.40 -39.24
N ASP A 709 -10.78 15.17 -39.38
CA ASP A 709 -10.69 16.63 -39.47
C ASP A 709 -10.19 17.18 -38.12
N PRO A 710 -9.00 17.81 -38.06
CA PRO A 710 -8.50 18.37 -36.80
C PRO A 710 -9.41 19.49 -36.26
N VAL A 711 -10.27 20.08 -37.10
CA VAL A 711 -11.29 21.05 -36.69
C VAL A 711 -12.49 20.38 -35.98
N GLU A 712 -12.75 19.09 -36.24
CA GLU A 712 -13.78 18.33 -35.55
C GLU A 712 -13.30 17.84 -34.17
N VAL A 713 -12.08 17.29 -34.10
CA VAL A 713 -11.38 16.99 -32.83
C VAL A 713 -11.27 18.25 -31.97
N TYR A 714 -10.90 19.39 -32.57
CA TYR A 714 -10.83 20.67 -31.85
C TYR A 714 -12.17 21.06 -31.20
N LYS A 715 -13.30 20.80 -31.85
CA LYS A 715 -14.64 21.11 -31.32
C LYS A 715 -15.10 20.14 -30.25
N ASN A 716 -14.72 18.87 -30.36
CA ASN A 716 -15.16 17.82 -29.43
C ASN A 716 -14.31 17.80 -28.17
N ASP A 717 -12.98 17.94 -28.32
CA ASP A 717 -11.99 17.62 -27.29
C ASP A 717 -11.10 18.83 -26.90
N GLY A 718 -11.20 19.93 -27.65
CA GLY A 718 -10.38 21.14 -27.46
C GLY A 718 -9.03 21.11 -28.18
N CYS A 719 -8.17 22.09 -27.91
CA CYS A 719 -6.87 22.22 -28.58
C CYS A 719 -5.69 21.53 -27.87
N ALA A 720 -5.88 21.00 -26.66
CA ALA A 720 -4.81 20.32 -25.90
C ALA A 720 -4.57 18.87 -26.35
N SER A 721 -5.58 18.21 -26.92
CA SER A 721 -5.47 16.89 -27.55
C SER A 721 -4.80 16.94 -28.94
N LEU A 722 -4.61 18.13 -29.50
CA LEU A 722 -4.10 18.35 -30.86
C LEU A 722 -2.62 18.78 -30.87
N PRO A 723 -1.90 18.55 -31.98
CA PRO A 723 -0.54 19.05 -32.15
C PRO A 723 -0.44 20.55 -31.89
N SER A 724 0.61 21.00 -31.20
CA SER A 724 0.78 22.41 -30.79
C SER A 724 0.81 23.42 -31.96
N THR A 725 1.03 22.95 -33.19
CA THR A 725 0.93 23.73 -34.42
C THR A 725 -0.51 23.95 -34.91
N PHE A 726 -1.52 23.20 -34.43
CA PHE A 726 -2.90 23.26 -34.92
C PHE A 726 -3.49 24.67 -34.85
N CYS A 727 -3.51 25.32 -33.68
CA CYS A 727 -4.05 26.67 -33.55
C CYS A 727 -3.33 27.69 -34.46
N SER A 728 -2.04 27.45 -34.75
CA SER A 728 -1.24 28.34 -35.61
C SER A 728 -1.60 28.21 -37.10
N GLY A 729 -2.07 27.03 -37.53
CA GLY A 729 -2.67 26.83 -38.85
C GLY A 729 -4.16 27.19 -38.90
N TYR A 730 -4.90 26.97 -37.81
CA TYR A 730 -6.35 27.16 -37.74
C TYR A 730 -6.76 28.64 -37.70
N ASN A 731 -6.14 29.44 -36.82
CA ASN A 731 -6.47 30.86 -36.68
C ASN A 731 -5.24 31.79 -36.52
N GLY A 732 -4.02 31.24 -36.59
CA GLY A 732 -2.77 32.00 -36.49
C GLY A 732 -2.24 32.21 -35.06
N ASN A 733 -2.77 31.51 -34.05
CA ASN A 733 -2.40 31.70 -32.64
C ASN A 733 -1.99 30.38 -31.95
N TYR A 734 -2.00 30.34 -30.62
CA TYR A 734 -1.60 29.20 -29.77
C TYR A 734 -2.77 28.68 -28.94
N CYS A 735 -2.70 27.45 -28.43
CA CYS A 735 -3.73 26.86 -27.56
C CYS A 735 -3.72 27.51 -26.16
N LYS A 736 -4.89 27.73 -25.55
CA LYS A 736 -5.01 28.12 -24.12
C LYS A 736 -5.32 26.89 -23.27
N ASP A 737 -4.36 25.98 -23.16
CA ASP A 737 -4.39 24.87 -22.20
C ASP A 737 -4.77 25.33 -20.77
N TYR A 738 -4.21 26.45 -20.31
CA TYR A 738 -4.50 27.08 -19.01
C TYR A 738 -5.92 27.68 -18.86
N LYS A 739 -6.83 27.51 -19.83
CA LYS A 739 -8.24 27.89 -19.71
C LYS A 739 -9.17 26.90 -20.40
N THR A 740 -10.05 26.30 -19.62
CA THR A 740 -10.98 25.26 -20.03
C THR A 740 -12.45 25.69 -19.93
N ASP A 741 -13.33 24.96 -20.63
CA ASP A 741 -14.78 25.02 -20.42
C ASP A 741 -15.23 24.08 -19.27
N SER A 742 -16.55 23.93 -19.10
CA SER A 742 -17.15 23.03 -18.09
C SER A 742 -16.91 21.54 -18.35
N CYS A 743 -16.39 21.15 -19.53
CA CYS A 743 -15.96 19.79 -19.85
C CYS A 743 -14.43 19.63 -19.78
N GLY A 744 -13.68 20.63 -19.28
CA GLY A 744 -12.22 20.57 -19.20
C GLY A 744 -11.49 20.85 -20.52
N ARG A 745 -12.18 21.33 -21.56
CA ARG A 745 -11.61 21.45 -22.92
C ARG A 745 -11.05 22.84 -23.18
N SER A 746 -9.86 22.89 -23.78
CA SER A 746 -9.11 24.13 -24.05
C SER A 746 -9.41 24.73 -25.43
N VAL A 747 -9.23 26.04 -25.57
CA VAL A 747 -9.62 26.79 -26.78
C VAL A 747 -8.43 27.54 -27.42
N CYS A 748 -8.39 27.64 -28.75
CA CYS A 748 -7.35 28.42 -29.42
C CYS A 748 -7.43 29.91 -29.04
N HIS A 749 -6.29 30.58 -28.89
CA HIS A 749 -6.26 32.00 -28.60
C HIS A 749 -6.90 32.80 -29.76
N GLY A 750 -7.72 33.80 -29.41
CA GLY A 750 -8.57 34.52 -30.37
C GLY A 750 -9.97 33.92 -30.58
N ASP A 751 -10.21 32.68 -30.14
CA ASP A 751 -11.49 31.98 -30.25
C ASP A 751 -12.22 31.86 -28.88
N SER A 752 -13.44 31.31 -28.89
CA SER A 752 -14.40 31.24 -27.77
C SER A 752 -14.82 29.79 -27.49
N PHE A 753 -15.13 29.44 -26.23
CA PHE A 753 -15.70 28.13 -25.90
C PHE A 753 -17.05 27.86 -26.59
N SER A 754 -17.76 28.90 -27.02
CA SER A 754 -18.96 28.79 -27.86
C SER A 754 -18.70 28.30 -29.29
N SER A 755 -17.43 28.11 -29.67
CA SER A 755 -17.01 27.51 -30.93
C SER A 755 -16.75 26.00 -30.81
N LEU A 756 -16.71 25.47 -29.58
CA LEU A 756 -16.71 24.04 -29.28
C LEU A 756 -18.14 23.47 -29.39
N ASN A 757 -18.26 22.17 -29.57
CA ASN A 757 -19.54 21.48 -29.46
C ASN A 757 -19.99 21.45 -27.99
N SER A 758 -21.30 21.46 -27.73
CA SER A 758 -21.87 21.51 -26.38
C SER A 758 -21.44 20.36 -25.48
N CYS A 759 -21.20 20.68 -24.21
CA CYS A 759 -21.46 19.78 -23.08
C CYS A 759 -22.98 19.54 -22.97
#